data_AF-A0A2X3ILX9-F1
#
_entry.id   AF-A0A2X3ILX9-F1
#
_cell.length_a   1.000
_cell.length_b   1.000
_cell.length_c   1.000
_cell.angle_alpha   90.00
_cell.angle_beta   90.00
_cell.angle_gamma   90.00
#
_symmetry.space_group_name_H-M   'P 1'
#
loop_
_entity.id
_entity.type
_entity.pdbx_description
1 polymer ?
#
loop_
_entity_poly.entity_id
_entity_poly.type
_entity_poly.pdbx_seq_one_letter_code
_entity_poly.pdbx_strand_id
1 'polypeptide(L)'
;MKQDATTREISVAAATDGTAVTFANASGASRTLSGVADGELSATSNQAVNGSQLFATNARVSTNTTNLGNVASSLGGGAGIAPDGSWTAPDYAVQGGNYANVGAALGALDTATTGNSTAITNLQTQLNEGAVGLVKQDATTREILVAAATDGTAVTFANASGASRTLSGVADGEISATSNQAVNGSQLFATNARVSTNTTNLSNVASSLGAGAGIAADGTWTAPNYAVQGGNYANVGAALGALDVATTGNSTAINNLQAEINNGGLGLVKQDATTRDNHCRSGDRRGFSHLHQQRGRHRTLSGVTAALLSSTSTQAVNGSQLYAANNTLVNILGGSAALDGNGNITGPTWTIQGTTTNNISQALASLDSSVNDLKREAQSGGGKIVTQPGTKDTVSVGGHTGGSSVSLTGQDGDRTLTGVANGVNDNDAVTVAQLNALSREVVAASKQLAVNVSDSVTPASATGADSIALGGNANSSGTNAISIGNGAAASGSGSSAVGASSSASGTNATAMGQNSNASGTNSVALGSSSTASGSNSVALGANSVASRDNSVSVGAAGSERQITNVAAGTQTTDAVNLGQLNSAQQQNNRAFSQLSRRIDRVENKLTAGICLVDGYGGDPAGIPAGLKPGRGSDFRLFGQKRDCRGRIENF
;
A
#
# COMPACT_ATOMS: atom_id res chain seq x y z
N MET A 1 49.21 108.36 -68.84
CA MET A 1 49.29 106.91 -69.14
C MET A 1 50.31 106.74 -70.25
N LYS A 2 51.21 105.77 -70.15
CA LYS A 2 52.16 105.41 -71.22
C LYS A 2 52.08 103.91 -71.46
N GLN A 3 51.94 103.52 -72.72
CA GLN A 3 52.05 102.12 -73.12
C GLN A 3 53.51 101.81 -73.46
N ASP A 4 54.05 100.73 -72.91
CA ASP A 4 55.36 100.22 -73.31
C ASP A 4 55.29 99.63 -74.72
N ALA A 5 56.23 100.01 -75.59
CA ALA A 5 56.20 99.63 -77.00
C ALA A 5 56.45 98.13 -77.26
N THR A 6 57.05 97.42 -76.30
CA THR A 6 57.49 96.03 -76.45
C THR A 6 56.57 95.06 -75.72
N THR A 7 56.24 95.35 -74.47
CA THR A 7 55.37 94.53 -73.61
C THR A 7 53.89 94.86 -73.76
N ARG A 8 53.58 96.02 -74.35
CA ARG A 8 52.22 96.58 -74.51
C ARG A 8 51.50 96.85 -73.19
N GLU A 9 52.18 96.79 -72.05
CA GLU A 9 51.64 97.14 -70.74
C GLU A 9 51.38 98.65 -70.64
N ILE A 10 50.25 99.04 -70.04
CA ILE A 10 49.91 100.43 -69.82
C ILE A 10 50.25 100.79 -68.37
N SER A 11 51.26 101.63 -68.19
CA SER A 11 51.58 102.23 -66.90
C SER A 11 50.79 103.52 -66.70
N VAL A 12 50.12 103.62 -65.55
CA VAL A 12 49.40 104.83 -65.13
C VAL A 12 50.22 105.50 -64.05
N ALA A 13 50.66 106.74 -64.28
CA ALA A 13 51.38 107.57 -63.32
C ALA A 13 52.70 106.98 -62.74
N ALA A 14 53.32 105.98 -63.38
CA ALA A 14 54.54 105.33 -62.89
C ALA A 14 55.79 106.22 -62.80
N ALA A 15 55.79 107.38 -63.48
CA ALA A 15 56.91 108.35 -63.44
C ALA A 15 56.70 109.48 -62.40
N THR A 16 55.73 109.31 -61.50
CA THR A 16 55.36 110.30 -60.47
C THR A 16 55.12 109.60 -59.13
N ASP A 17 55.56 110.19 -58.01
CA ASP A 17 55.55 109.57 -56.66
C ASP A 17 54.16 109.48 -55.99
N GLY A 18 53.08 109.54 -56.75
CA GLY A 18 51.71 109.51 -56.20
C GLY A 18 51.32 108.13 -55.66
N THR A 19 50.69 108.08 -54.48
CA THR A 19 50.26 106.82 -53.82
C THR A 19 48.85 106.37 -54.21
N ALA A 20 48.13 107.16 -55.00
CA ALA A 20 46.76 106.87 -55.40
C ALA A 20 46.49 107.30 -56.85
N VAL A 21 45.73 106.47 -57.56
CA VAL A 21 45.14 106.82 -58.86
C VAL A 21 43.65 107.05 -58.64
N THR A 22 43.17 108.26 -58.91
CA THR A 22 41.74 108.60 -58.77
C THR A 22 41.02 108.49 -60.11
N PHE A 23 39.84 107.86 -60.08
CA PHE A 23 38.95 107.74 -61.24
C PHE A 23 37.71 108.65 -61.13
N ALA A 24 37.71 109.59 -60.18
CA ALA A 24 36.60 110.52 -59.96
C ALA A 24 36.46 111.57 -61.05
N ASN A 25 35.23 112.02 -61.33
CA ASN A 25 34.98 113.12 -62.25
C ASN A 25 35.27 114.48 -61.63
N ALA A 26 35.09 115.56 -62.39
CA ALA A 26 35.37 116.92 -61.93
C ALA A 26 34.49 117.36 -60.74
N SER A 27 33.38 116.66 -60.46
CA SER A 27 32.53 116.87 -59.28
C SER A 27 32.82 115.90 -58.14
N GLY A 28 33.88 115.10 -58.21
CA GLY A 28 34.27 114.11 -57.20
C GLY A 28 33.49 112.79 -57.25
N ALA A 29 32.61 112.58 -58.23
CA ALA A 29 31.83 111.35 -58.34
C ALA A 29 32.64 110.18 -58.91
N SER A 30 32.52 109.00 -58.31
CA SER A 30 33.19 107.78 -58.75
C SER A 30 32.74 107.33 -60.14
N ARG A 31 33.67 106.78 -60.93
CA ARG A 31 33.39 106.15 -62.22
C ARG A 31 33.53 104.63 -62.13
N THR A 32 32.80 103.92 -62.99
CA THR A 32 32.98 102.48 -63.20
C THR A 32 34.29 102.20 -63.93
N LEU A 33 35.06 101.25 -63.40
CA LEU A 33 36.24 100.69 -64.07
C LEU A 33 35.81 99.39 -64.77
N SER A 34 35.71 99.41 -66.10
CA SER A 34 35.29 98.25 -66.91
C SER A 34 36.49 97.62 -67.63
N GLY A 35 36.35 96.34 -68.01
CA GLY A 35 37.39 95.60 -68.74
C GLY A 35 38.51 95.03 -67.86
N VAL A 36 38.35 94.99 -66.54
CA VAL A 36 39.30 94.36 -65.60
C VAL A 36 39.18 92.84 -65.73
N ALA A 37 40.26 92.18 -66.19
CA ALA A 37 40.35 90.72 -66.23
C ALA A 37 40.36 90.12 -64.81
N ASP A 38 40.10 88.81 -64.69
CA ASP A 38 40.20 88.12 -63.41
C ASP A 38 41.63 88.24 -62.85
N GLY A 39 41.77 88.80 -61.66
CA GLY A 39 43.06 88.89 -60.97
C GLY A 39 43.47 87.53 -60.39
N GLU A 40 44.75 87.25 -60.27
CA GLU A 40 45.19 86.05 -59.56
C GLU A 40 44.77 86.10 -58.08
N LEU A 41 44.11 85.05 -57.58
CA LEU A 41 43.72 84.93 -56.17
C LEU A 41 44.77 84.13 -55.40
N SER A 42 45.75 84.84 -54.84
CA SER A 42 46.80 84.26 -54.00
C SER A 42 47.15 85.19 -52.84
N ALA A 43 47.81 84.66 -51.79
CA ALA A 43 48.11 85.41 -50.57
C ALA A 43 49.05 86.62 -50.79
N THR A 44 49.74 86.69 -51.93
CA THR A 44 50.69 87.75 -52.30
C THR A 44 50.22 88.59 -53.49
N SER A 45 49.01 88.32 -54.02
CA SER A 45 48.50 89.04 -55.18
C SER A 45 48.14 90.47 -54.80
N ASN A 46 48.68 91.42 -55.57
CA ASN A 46 48.29 92.82 -55.54
C ASN A 46 47.43 93.19 -56.76
N GLN A 47 46.94 92.19 -57.50
CA GLN A 47 46.09 92.41 -58.66
C GLN A 47 44.69 92.84 -58.20
N ALA A 48 44.02 93.68 -59.00
CA ALA A 48 42.65 94.06 -58.73
C ALA A 48 41.72 92.86 -58.97
N VAL A 49 40.80 92.61 -58.04
CA VAL A 49 39.70 91.66 -58.25
C VAL A 49 38.57 92.35 -58.99
N ASN A 50 37.98 91.66 -59.96
CA ASN A 50 36.82 92.18 -60.67
C ASN A 50 35.50 91.73 -60.01
N GLY A 51 34.38 92.22 -60.56
CA GLY A 51 33.05 91.89 -60.05
C GLY A 51 32.69 90.40 -60.11
N SER A 52 33.16 89.66 -61.13
CA SER A 52 32.86 88.22 -61.26
C SER A 52 33.52 87.38 -60.17
N GLN A 53 34.76 87.69 -59.79
CA GLN A 53 35.47 86.97 -58.73
C GLN A 53 34.86 87.21 -57.34
N LEU A 54 34.50 88.46 -57.04
CA LEU A 54 33.81 88.78 -55.79
C LEU A 54 32.40 88.18 -55.75
N PHE A 55 31.67 88.19 -56.88
CA PHE A 55 30.37 87.54 -56.99
C PHE A 55 30.45 86.02 -56.77
N ALA A 56 31.43 85.33 -57.37
CA ALA A 56 31.64 83.90 -57.16
C ALA A 56 31.92 83.56 -55.68
N THR A 57 32.68 84.43 -55.01
CA THR A 57 32.92 84.34 -53.55
C THR A 57 31.61 84.53 -52.77
N ASN A 58 30.83 85.56 -53.09
CA ASN A 58 29.54 85.83 -52.43
C ASN A 58 28.51 84.73 -52.68
N ALA A 59 28.50 84.10 -53.86
CA ALA A 59 27.66 82.95 -54.17
C ALA A 59 28.02 81.74 -53.29
N ARG A 60 29.31 81.47 -53.06
CA ARG A 60 29.76 80.43 -52.11
C ARG A 60 29.37 80.76 -50.66
N VAL A 61 29.47 82.02 -50.24
CA VAL A 61 29.02 82.46 -48.91
C VAL A 61 27.50 82.29 -48.75
N SER A 62 26.72 82.61 -49.79
CA SER A 62 25.27 82.38 -49.82
C SER A 62 24.91 80.89 -49.74
N THR A 63 25.62 80.04 -50.50
CA THR A 63 25.47 78.58 -50.40
C THR A 63 25.82 78.06 -49.00
N ASN A 64 26.90 78.56 -48.39
CA ASN A 64 27.28 78.19 -47.02
C ASN A 64 26.22 78.62 -46.01
N THR A 65 25.63 79.81 -46.19
CA THR A 65 24.53 80.31 -45.34
C THR A 65 23.30 79.41 -45.46
N THR A 66 22.92 79.02 -46.68
CA THR A 66 21.83 78.05 -46.94
C THR A 66 22.13 76.70 -46.30
N ASN A 67 23.35 76.17 -46.47
CA ASN A 67 23.75 74.88 -45.91
C ASN A 67 23.69 74.89 -44.38
N LEU A 68 24.14 75.97 -43.74
CA LEU A 68 24.05 76.09 -42.29
C LEU A 68 22.60 76.24 -41.80
N GLY A 69 21.72 76.90 -42.57
CA GLY A 69 20.28 76.92 -42.32
C GLY A 69 19.63 75.53 -42.41
N ASN A 70 20.08 74.70 -43.34
CA ASN A 70 19.66 73.30 -43.43
C ASN A 70 20.15 72.49 -42.21
N VAL A 71 21.37 72.74 -41.73
CA VAL A 71 21.90 72.12 -40.50
C VAL A 71 21.05 72.54 -39.29
N ALA A 72 20.71 73.82 -39.15
CA ALA A 72 19.84 74.33 -38.10
C ALA A 72 18.45 73.68 -38.13
N SER A 73 17.84 73.58 -39.31
CA SER A 73 16.55 72.91 -39.49
C SER A 73 16.61 71.42 -39.12
N SER A 74 17.73 70.76 -39.41
CA SER A 74 17.95 69.34 -39.05
C SER A 74 18.14 69.15 -37.55
N LEU A 75 18.71 70.13 -36.85
CA LEU A 75 18.80 70.12 -35.39
C LEU A 75 17.43 70.39 -34.76
N GLY A 76 16.57 71.21 -35.36
CA GLY A 76 15.26 71.54 -34.81
C GLY A 76 15.35 72.40 -33.54
N GLY A 77 14.33 72.35 -32.68
CA GLY A 77 14.33 73.11 -31.41
C GLY A 77 14.42 74.64 -31.57
N GLY A 78 14.11 75.19 -32.74
CA GLY A 78 14.28 76.62 -33.01
C GLY A 78 15.72 77.05 -33.32
N ALA A 79 16.65 76.12 -33.56
CA ALA A 79 17.98 76.47 -34.07
C ALA A 79 17.88 77.24 -35.39
N GLY A 80 18.78 78.20 -35.61
CA GLY A 80 18.73 79.06 -36.79
C GLY A 80 19.96 79.92 -37.01
N ILE A 81 20.02 80.60 -38.16
CA ILE A 81 20.98 81.66 -38.45
C ILE A 81 20.22 82.97 -38.64
N ALA A 82 20.63 83.99 -37.90
CA ALA A 82 20.07 85.33 -38.01
C ALA A 82 20.61 86.06 -39.25
N PRO A 83 19.94 87.14 -39.73
CA PRO A 83 20.35 87.90 -40.91
C PRO A 83 21.77 88.50 -40.85
N ASP A 84 22.33 88.67 -39.65
CA ASP A 84 23.69 89.15 -39.41
C ASP A 84 24.76 88.02 -39.43
N GLY A 85 24.33 86.77 -39.64
CA GLY A 85 25.18 85.59 -39.66
C GLY A 85 25.39 84.91 -38.29
N SER A 86 24.78 85.41 -37.20
CA SER A 86 24.89 84.80 -35.88
C SER A 86 24.05 83.53 -35.73
N TRP A 87 24.55 82.57 -34.93
CA TRP A 87 23.88 81.29 -34.67
C TRP A 87 22.91 81.37 -33.48
N THR A 88 21.70 80.85 -33.64
CA THR A 88 20.71 80.61 -32.58
C THR A 88 20.76 79.13 -32.19
N ALA A 89 21.03 78.84 -30.92
CA ALA A 89 21.05 77.47 -30.40
C ALA A 89 19.64 76.84 -30.40
N PRO A 90 19.52 75.51 -30.59
CA PRO A 90 18.26 74.81 -30.37
C PRO A 90 17.85 74.88 -28.89
N ASP A 91 16.56 74.75 -28.60
CA ASP A 91 15.99 74.61 -27.26
C ASP A 91 15.05 73.39 -27.23
N TYR A 92 15.52 72.29 -26.64
CA TYR A 92 14.77 71.04 -26.52
C TYR A 92 14.08 70.95 -25.15
N ALA A 93 12.76 70.80 -25.15
CA ALA A 93 11.99 70.49 -23.94
C ALA A 93 11.97 68.97 -23.69
N VAL A 94 12.69 68.51 -22.66
CA VAL A 94 12.79 67.08 -22.29
C VAL A 94 12.62 66.95 -20.77
N GLN A 95 11.70 66.07 -20.32
CA GLN A 95 11.45 65.81 -18.88
C GLN A 95 11.17 67.07 -18.03
N GLY A 96 10.55 68.09 -18.62
CA GLY A 96 10.25 69.36 -17.95
C GLY A 96 11.42 70.35 -17.86
N GLY A 97 12.58 70.03 -18.44
CA GLY A 97 13.73 70.93 -18.59
C GLY A 97 13.99 71.34 -20.04
N ASN A 98 14.76 72.42 -20.21
CA ASN A 98 15.12 73.02 -21.52
C ASN A 98 16.63 72.86 -21.77
N TYR A 99 17.01 72.40 -22.98
CA TYR A 99 18.39 72.04 -23.31
C TYR A 99 18.86 72.68 -24.62
N ALA A 100 20.00 73.40 -24.54
CA ALA A 100 20.52 74.21 -25.65
C ALA A 100 21.27 73.43 -26.75
N ASN A 101 21.37 72.10 -26.62
CA ASN A 101 22.04 71.23 -27.59
C ASN A 101 21.59 69.76 -27.45
N VAL A 102 21.80 68.96 -28.50
CA VAL A 102 21.37 67.55 -28.58
C VAL A 102 22.02 66.69 -27.50
N GLY A 103 23.30 66.91 -27.19
CA GLY A 103 24.03 66.12 -26.20
C GLY A 103 23.44 66.25 -24.80
N ALA A 104 23.09 67.48 -24.38
CA ALA A 104 22.47 67.74 -23.09
C ALA A 104 21.05 67.15 -23.01
N ALA A 105 20.26 67.26 -24.08
CA ALA A 105 18.91 66.69 -24.15
C ALA A 105 18.93 65.15 -24.09
N LEU A 106 19.84 64.51 -24.85
CA LEU A 106 20.03 63.05 -24.80
C LEU A 106 20.57 62.59 -23.46
N GLY A 107 21.47 63.34 -22.82
CA GLY A 107 21.97 63.02 -21.47
C GLY A 107 20.88 63.07 -20.39
N ALA A 108 19.91 63.98 -20.53
CA ALA A 108 18.73 64.02 -19.65
C ALA A 108 17.82 62.80 -19.84
N LEU A 109 17.60 62.38 -21.09
CA LEU A 109 16.84 61.18 -21.41
C LEU A 109 17.56 59.91 -20.92
N ASP A 110 18.88 59.85 -21.05
CA ASP A 110 19.72 58.75 -20.56
C ASP A 110 19.65 58.64 -19.02
N THR A 111 19.72 59.77 -18.32
CA THR A 111 19.55 59.82 -16.85
C THR A 111 18.17 59.31 -16.44
N ALA A 112 17.11 59.77 -17.10
CA ALA A 112 15.75 59.31 -16.82
C ALA A 112 15.57 57.81 -17.11
N THR A 113 16.13 57.32 -18.22
CA THR A 113 16.08 55.91 -18.61
C THR A 113 16.85 55.03 -17.63
N THR A 114 18.01 55.50 -17.15
CA THR A 114 18.78 54.85 -16.08
C THR A 114 18.01 54.81 -14.76
N GLY A 115 17.33 55.90 -14.40
CA GLY A 115 16.43 55.96 -13.25
C GLY A 115 15.29 54.95 -13.35
N ASN A 116 14.64 54.85 -14.52
CA ASN A 116 13.61 53.85 -14.80
C ASN A 116 14.17 52.42 -14.68
N SER A 117 15.37 52.16 -15.23
CA SER A 117 16.04 50.86 -15.11
C SER A 117 16.26 50.48 -13.64
N THR A 118 16.70 51.44 -12.81
CA THR A 118 16.92 51.22 -11.38
C THR A 118 15.61 50.94 -10.64
N ALA A 119 14.56 51.71 -10.92
CA ALA A 119 13.24 51.51 -10.32
C ALA A 119 12.64 50.14 -10.69
N ILE A 120 12.79 49.71 -11.96
CA ILE A 120 12.36 48.39 -12.44
C ILE A 120 13.14 47.30 -11.72
N THR A 121 14.47 47.42 -11.60
CA THR A 121 15.29 46.46 -10.85
C THR A 121 14.87 46.38 -9.39
N ASN A 122 14.60 47.52 -8.73
CA ASN A 122 14.14 47.53 -7.35
C ASN A 122 12.77 46.85 -7.19
N LEU A 123 11.82 47.10 -8.08
CA LEU A 123 10.53 46.41 -8.08
C LEU A 123 10.69 44.91 -8.33
N GLN A 124 11.57 44.50 -9.23
CA GLN A 124 11.88 43.09 -9.47
C GLN A 124 12.45 42.44 -8.21
N THR A 125 13.41 43.08 -7.53
CA THR A 125 13.95 42.61 -6.26
C THR A 125 12.85 42.48 -5.21
N GLN A 126 12.05 43.52 -5.01
CA GLN A 126 10.96 43.51 -4.03
C GLN A 126 9.88 42.45 -4.34
N LEU A 127 9.58 42.20 -5.62
CA LEU A 127 8.67 41.13 -6.04
C LEU A 127 9.28 39.74 -5.77
N ASN A 128 10.55 39.55 -6.12
CA ASN A 128 11.26 38.28 -5.90
C ASN A 128 11.43 37.96 -4.40
N GLU A 129 11.60 39.00 -3.57
CA GLU A 129 11.70 38.88 -2.11
C GLU A 129 10.33 38.84 -1.42
N GLY A 130 9.22 39.09 -2.13
CA GLY A 130 7.88 39.15 -1.54
C GLY A 130 7.67 40.34 -0.59
N ALA A 131 8.39 41.45 -0.79
CA ALA A 131 8.31 42.65 0.04
C ALA A 131 7.13 43.60 -0.35
N VAL A 132 6.59 43.44 -1.56
CA VAL A 132 5.46 44.23 -2.10
C VAL A 132 4.36 43.31 -2.66
N GLY A 133 3.09 43.76 -2.63
CA GLY A 133 1.93 42.97 -3.07
C GLY A 133 0.91 42.65 -1.97
N LEU A 134 -0.09 41.82 -2.26
CA LEU A 134 -1.08 41.36 -1.27
C LEU A 134 -0.58 40.17 -0.44
N VAL A 135 0.28 39.33 -1.01
CA VAL A 135 0.96 38.25 -0.29
C VAL A 135 2.38 38.72 -0.04
N LYS A 136 2.72 38.95 1.22
CA LYS A 136 4.04 39.46 1.62
C LYS A 136 4.66 38.58 2.66
N GLN A 137 5.99 38.47 2.64
CA GLN A 137 6.70 37.91 3.78
C GLN A 137 7.04 39.03 4.76
N ASP A 138 6.66 38.86 6.02
CA ASP A 138 7.09 39.76 7.08
C ASP A 138 8.61 39.64 7.27
N ALA A 139 9.30 40.78 7.28
CA ALA A 139 10.77 40.79 7.29
C ALA A 139 11.36 40.27 8.61
N THR A 140 10.62 40.35 9.71
CA THR A 140 11.11 40.01 11.05
C THR A 140 10.75 38.58 11.42
N THR A 141 9.47 38.24 11.33
CA THR A 141 8.90 36.93 11.71
C THR A 141 9.04 35.89 10.60
N ARG A 142 9.27 36.34 9.35
CA ARG A 142 9.30 35.50 8.13
C ARG A 142 7.95 34.85 7.81
N GLU A 143 6.87 35.25 8.49
CA GLU A 143 5.50 34.80 8.21
C GLU A 143 5.02 35.30 6.85
N ILE A 144 4.23 34.48 6.15
CA ILE A 144 3.54 34.89 4.94
C ILE A 144 2.20 35.53 5.34
N LEU A 145 2.12 36.85 5.20
CA LEU A 145 0.93 37.64 5.42
C LEU A 145 0.12 37.72 4.12
N VAL A 146 -1.20 37.54 4.21
CA VAL A 146 -2.11 37.68 3.07
C VAL A 146 -3.07 38.84 3.37
N ALA A 147 -2.94 39.92 2.59
CA ALA A 147 -3.78 41.10 2.63
C ALA A 147 -3.89 41.78 4.02
N ALA A 148 -2.89 41.61 4.89
CA ALA A 148 -2.95 42.07 6.29
C ALA A 148 -3.10 43.58 6.48
N ALA A 149 -2.70 44.39 5.49
CA ALA A 149 -2.82 45.86 5.52
C ALA A 149 -4.15 46.38 4.96
N THR A 150 -5.06 45.48 4.57
CA THR A 150 -6.37 45.80 3.99
C THR A 150 -7.46 45.11 4.77
N ASP A 151 -8.64 45.73 4.87
CA ASP A 151 -9.79 45.13 5.56
C ASP A 151 -10.32 43.89 4.83
N GLY A 152 -10.96 42.98 5.58
CA GLY A 152 -11.59 41.76 5.07
C GLY A 152 -11.60 40.65 6.11
N THR A 153 -12.61 39.77 6.06
CA THR A 153 -12.77 38.66 7.03
C THR A 153 -12.62 37.28 6.41
N ALA A 154 -12.29 37.20 5.12
CA ALA A 154 -12.23 35.94 4.39
C ALA A 154 -11.15 35.93 3.30
N VAL A 155 -10.53 34.76 3.12
CA VAL A 155 -9.63 34.44 2.01
C VAL A 155 -10.21 33.23 1.28
N THR A 156 -10.40 33.33 -0.04
CA THR A 156 -10.90 32.21 -0.86
C THR A 156 -9.81 31.67 -1.77
N PHE A 157 -9.68 30.33 -1.82
CA PHE A 157 -8.78 29.63 -2.73
C PHE A 157 -9.49 29.09 -3.99
N ALA A 158 -10.76 29.46 -4.18
CA ALA A 158 -11.53 29.07 -5.36
C ALA A 158 -10.94 29.64 -6.66
N ASN A 159 -11.10 28.92 -7.77
CA ASN A 159 -10.69 29.42 -9.09
C ASN A 159 -11.69 30.43 -9.65
N ALA A 160 -11.43 30.95 -10.85
CA ALA A 160 -12.30 31.92 -11.50
C ALA A 160 -13.75 31.40 -11.74
N SER A 161 -13.96 30.08 -11.76
CA SER A 161 -15.29 29.46 -11.87
C SER A 161 -15.94 29.15 -10.51
N GLY A 162 -15.32 29.56 -9.39
CA GLY A 162 -15.79 29.26 -8.04
C GLY A 162 -15.46 27.85 -7.52
N ALA A 163 -14.70 27.03 -8.27
CA ALA A 163 -14.33 25.69 -7.84
C ALA A 163 -13.19 25.73 -6.82
N SER A 164 -13.35 25.01 -5.71
CA SER A 164 -12.35 24.89 -4.64
C SER A 164 -11.05 24.26 -5.14
N ARG A 165 -9.92 24.72 -4.58
CA ARG A 165 -8.60 24.10 -4.78
C ARG A 165 -8.18 23.33 -3.54
N THR A 166 -7.32 22.34 -3.72
CA THR A 166 -6.64 21.67 -2.60
C THR A 166 -5.60 22.60 -2.00
N LEU A 167 -5.56 22.68 -0.67
CA LEU A 167 -4.50 23.34 0.08
C LEU A 167 -3.61 22.25 0.68
N SER A 168 -2.40 22.09 0.14
CA SER A 168 -1.40 21.12 0.59
C SER A 168 -0.24 21.81 1.32
N GLY A 169 0.55 21.04 2.06
CA GLY A 169 1.68 21.57 2.84
C GLY A 169 1.30 22.21 4.19
N VAL A 170 0.03 22.06 4.62
CA VAL A 170 -0.41 22.49 5.96
C VAL A 170 0.17 21.54 7.01
N ALA A 171 1.05 22.06 7.85
CA ALA A 171 1.59 21.34 9.00
C ALA A 171 0.48 21.00 10.01
N ASP A 172 0.75 20.11 10.96
CA ASP A 172 -0.20 19.80 12.02
C ASP A 172 -0.48 21.07 12.84
N GLY A 173 -1.72 21.55 12.80
CA GLY A 173 -2.14 22.70 13.59
C GLY A 173 -2.26 22.34 15.07
N GLU A 174 -1.98 23.27 15.96
CA GLU A 174 -2.23 23.05 17.38
C GLU A 174 -3.72 22.76 17.63
N ILE A 175 -4.04 21.67 18.34
CA ILE A 175 -5.41 21.32 18.72
C ILE A 175 -5.61 21.73 20.19
N SER A 176 -6.09 22.95 20.40
CA SER A 176 -6.42 23.50 21.72
C SER A 176 -7.68 24.37 21.66
N ALA A 177 -8.29 24.66 22.82
CA ALA A 177 -9.56 25.39 22.90
C ALA A 177 -9.50 26.82 22.36
N THR A 178 -8.30 27.39 22.22
CA THR A 178 -8.05 28.76 21.74
C THR A 178 -7.33 28.80 20.40
N SER A 179 -7.04 27.64 19.79
CA SER A 179 -6.31 27.59 18.53
C SER A 179 -7.14 28.13 17.37
N ASN A 180 -6.49 28.94 16.54
CA ASN A 180 -6.99 29.46 15.27
C ASN A 180 -6.18 28.91 14.08
N GLN A 181 -5.38 27.86 14.30
CA GLN A 181 -4.58 27.23 13.27
C GLN A 181 -5.44 26.28 12.42
N ALA A 182 -5.07 26.11 11.15
CA ALA A 182 -5.70 25.13 10.29
C ALA A 182 -5.27 23.71 10.69
N VAL A 183 -6.22 22.78 10.77
CA VAL A 183 -5.92 21.35 10.92
C VAL A 183 -5.76 20.70 9.55
N ASN A 184 -4.83 19.76 9.43
CA ASN A 184 -4.61 19.04 8.18
C ASN A 184 -5.33 17.68 8.13
N GLY A 185 -5.22 17.00 6.99
CA GLY A 185 -5.89 15.72 6.75
C GLY A 185 -5.43 14.59 7.69
N SER A 186 -4.16 14.53 8.11
CA SER A 186 -3.67 13.52 9.03
C SER A 186 -4.27 13.66 10.43
N GLN A 187 -4.43 14.89 10.92
CA GLN A 187 -5.05 15.15 12.21
C GLN A 187 -6.53 14.78 12.24
N LEU A 188 -7.27 15.13 11.18
CA LEU A 188 -8.67 14.76 11.04
C LEU A 188 -8.83 13.24 10.85
N PHE A 189 -7.94 12.61 10.08
CA PHE A 189 -7.92 11.15 9.93
C PHE A 189 -7.66 10.44 11.25
N ALA A 190 -6.69 10.88 12.05
CA ALA A 190 -6.41 10.31 13.37
C ALA A 190 -7.63 10.43 14.30
N THR A 191 -8.34 11.56 14.26
CA THR A 191 -9.60 11.75 14.98
C THR A 191 -10.68 10.78 14.49
N ASN A 192 -10.85 10.64 13.17
CA ASN A 192 -11.82 9.73 12.57
C ASN A 192 -11.50 8.26 12.87
N ALA A 193 -10.23 7.87 12.93
CA ALA A 193 -9.80 6.53 13.32
C ALA A 193 -10.17 6.22 14.79
N ARG A 194 -10.00 7.20 15.69
CA ARG A 194 -10.46 7.08 17.09
C ARG A 194 -11.98 6.97 17.18
N VAL A 195 -12.73 7.77 16.41
CA VAL A 195 -14.19 7.67 16.35
C VAL A 195 -14.63 6.31 15.82
N SER A 196 -14.01 5.80 14.76
CA SER A 196 -14.29 4.46 14.23
C SER A 196 -14.01 3.36 15.26
N THR A 197 -12.90 3.46 15.99
CA THR A 197 -12.58 2.53 17.09
C THR A 197 -13.64 2.59 18.19
N ASN A 198 -14.11 3.78 18.57
CA ASN A 198 -15.19 3.94 19.53
C ASN A 198 -16.50 3.32 19.02
N THR A 199 -16.83 3.46 17.74
CA THR A 199 -18.00 2.81 17.14
C THR A 199 -17.90 1.29 17.22
N THR A 200 -16.73 0.71 16.93
CA THR A 200 -16.50 -0.74 17.10
C THR A 200 -16.61 -1.16 18.56
N ASN A 201 -16.01 -0.42 19.49
CA ASN A 201 -16.09 -0.71 20.91
C ASN A 201 -17.54 -0.68 21.42
N LEU A 202 -18.33 0.30 20.98
CA LEU A 202 -19.76 0.38 21.31
C LEU A 202 -20.57 -0.77 20.71
N SER A 203 -20.24 -1.21 19.50
CA SER A 203 -20.85 -2.41 18.88
C SER A 203 -20.51 -3.69 19.66
N ASN A 204 -19.28 -3.80 20.17
CA ASN A 204 -18.87 -4.93 21.02
C ASN A 204 -19.60 -4.91 22.37
N VAL A 205 -19.79 -3.72 22.97
CA VAL A 205 -20.63 -3.55 24.17
C VAL A 205 -22.07 -3.95 23.87
N ALA A 206 -22.64 -3.52 22.75
CA ALA A 206 -23.97 -3.92 22.32
C ALA A 206 -24.10 -5.45 22.15
N SER A 207 -23.11 -6.08 21.51
CA SER A 207 -23.06 -7.54 21.35
C SER A 207 -22.97 -8.27 22.69
N SER A 208 -22.20 -7.72 23.63
CA SER A 208 -22.06 -8.27 24.99
C SER A 208 -23.34 -8.12 25.80
N LEU A 209 -24.08 -7.03 25.61
CA LEU A 209 -25.41 -6.85 26.21
C LEU A 209 -26.46 -7.77 25.56
N GLY A 210 -26.36 -8.03 24.25
CA GLY A 210 -27.28 -8.89 23.52
C GLY A 210 -28.70 -8.31 23.44
N ALA A 211 -29.70 -9.19 23.29
CA ALA A 211 -31.13 -8.83 23.31
C ALA A 211 -31.54 -7.67 22.36
N GLY A 212 -30.86 -7.53 21.22
CA GLY A 212 -31.15 -6.49 20.23
C GLY A 212 -30.51 -5.11 20.51
N ALA A 213 -29.63 -4.99 21.50
CA ALA A 213 -28.82 -3.78 21.66
C ALA A 213 -27.98 -3.52 20.39
N GLY A 214 -27.79 -2.24 20.04
CA GLY A 214 -27.05 -1.89 18.84
C GLY A 214 -26.74 -0.40 18.74
N ILE A 215 -25.87 -0.06 17.79
CA ILE A 215 -25.58 1.32 17.40
C ILE A 215 -25.90 1.49 15.91
N ALA A 216 -26.70 2.50 15.58
CA ALA A 216 -27.08 2.81 14.21
C ALA A 216 -25.96 3.59 13.48
N ALA A 217 -26.07 3.71 12.15
CA ALA A 217 -25.06 4.36 11.31
C ALA A 217 -24.87 5.86 11.61
N ASP A 218 -25.88 6.50 12.20
CA ASP A 218 -25.85 7.90 12.67
C ASP A 218 -25.29 8.04 14.10
N GLY A 219 -24.93 6.93 14.75
CA GLY A 219 -24.44 6.90 16.13
C GLY A 219 -25.54 6.76 17.19
N THR A 220 -26.81 6.63 16.81
CA THR A 220 -27.91 6.47 17.78
C THR A 220 -27.85 5.08 18.45
N TRP A 221 -27.98 5.04 19.78
CA TRP A 221 -27.99 3.80 20.57
C TRP A 221 -29.38 3.17 20.67
N THR A 222 -29.47 1.88 20.37
CA THR A 222 -30.65 1.03 20.61
C THR A 222 -30.44 0.23 21.88
N ALA A 223 -31.35 0.39 22.86
CA ALA A 223 -31.31 -0.36 24.11
C ALA A 223 -31.62 -1.86 23.91
N PRO A 224 -31.04 -2.77 24.72
CA PRO A 224 -31.42 -4.18 24.72
C PRO A 224 -32.87 -4.37 25.17
N ASN A 225 -33.50 -5.50 24.82
CA ASN A 225 -34.84 -5.88 25.26
C ASN A 225 -34.85 -7.30 25.85
N TYR A 226 -34.61 -7.42 27.15
CA TYR A 226 -34.56 -8.72 27.85
C TYR A 226 -35.96 -9.23 28.19
N ALA A 227 -36.27 -10.45 27.78
CA ALA A 227 -37.53 -11.13 28.13
C ALA A 227 -37.36 -11.97 29.40
N VAL A 228 -38.09 -11.64 30.47
CA VAL A 228 -38.09 -12.38 31.74
C VAL A 228 -39.54 -12.55 32.22
N GLN A 229 -39.99 -13.80 32.37
CA GLN A 229 -41.35 -14.17 32.79
C GLN A 229 -42.50 -13.46 32.02
N GLY A 230 -42.31 -13.23 30.72
CA GLY A 230 -43.31 -12.55 29.88
C GLY A 230 -43.27 -11.01 29.93
N GLY A 231 -42.38 -10.42 30.74
CA GLY A 231 -42.06 -8.98 30.74
C GLY A 231 -40.82 -8.64 29.89
N ASN A 232 -40.75 -7.40 29.42
CA ASN A 232 -39.69 -6.85 28.56
C ASN A 232 -38.92 -5.73 29.28
N TYR A 233 -37.59 -5.81 29.32
CA TYR A 233 -36.74 -4.89 30.11
C TYR A 233 -35.62 -4.27 29.28
N ALA A 234 -35.51 -2.94 29.32
CA ALA A 234 -34.59 -2.16 28.48
C ALA A 234 -33.13 -2.10 29.00
N ASN A 235 -32.86 -2.69 30.18
CA ASN A 235 -31.53 -2.73 30.79
C ASN A 235 -31.39 -3.95 31.70
N VAL A 236 -30.13 -4.37 31.94
CA VAL A 236 -29.80 -5.58 32.70
C VAL A 236 -30.31 -5.52 34.14
N GLY A 237 -30.19 -4.36 34.80
CA GLY A 237 -30.60 -4.21 36.21
C GLY A 237 -32.08 -4.50 36.43
N ALA A 238 -32.94 -3.99 35.55
CA ALA A 238 -34.37 -4.25 35.61
C ALA A 238 -34.71 -5.74 35.33
N ALA A 239 -34.03 -6.37 34.37
CA ALA A 239 -34.24 -7.79 34.06
C ALA A 239 -33.82 -8.72 35.21
N LEU A 240 -32.68 -8.46 35.84
CA LEU A 240 -32.20 -9.23 36.99
C LEU A 240 -33.12 -9.04 38.21
N GLY A 241 -33.62 -7.82 38.45
CA GLY A 241 -34.61 -7.57 39.49
C GLY A 241 -35.89 -8.38 39.29
N ALA A 242 -36.36 -8.53 38.04
CA ALA A 242 -37.51 -9.38 37.74
C ALA A 242 -37.26 -10.88 37.99
N LEU A 243 -36.05 -11.38 37.67
CA LEU A 243 -35.66 -12.76 37.94
C LEU A 243 -35.54 -13.04 39.45
N ASP A 244 -35.07 -12.08 40.24
CA ASP A 244 -34.97 -12.19 41.69
C ASP A 244 -36.35 -12.35 42.36
N VAL A 245 -37.33 -11.53 41.95
CA VAL A 245 -38.72 -11.64 42.40
C VAL A 245 -39.31 -13.02 42.08
N ALA A 246 -39.07 -13.51 40.86
CA ALA A 246 -39.49 -14.82 40.41
C ALA A 246 -38.95 -15.97 41.26
N THR A 247 -37.64 -15.98 41.51
CA THR A 247 -36.99 -17.02 42.32
C THR A 247 -37.45 -16.96 43.77
N THR A 248 -37.64 -15.75 44.32
CA THR A 248 -38.24 -15.56 45.65
C THR A 248 -39.65 -16.15 45.74
N GLY A 249 -40.47 -15.99 44.68
CA GLY A 249 -41.79 -16.62 44.56
C GLY A 249 -41.72 -18.16 44.58
N ASN A 250 -40.80 -18.76 43.81
CA ASN A 250 -40.60 -20.22 43.81
C ASN A 250 -40.16 -20.75 45.18
N SER A 251 -39.25 -20.07 45.87
CA SER A 251 -38.85 -20.42 47.24
C SER A 251 -40.04 -20.42 48.18
N THR A 252 -40.93 -19.44 48.07
CA THR A 252 -42.17 -19.38 48.84
C THR A 252 -43.09 -20.56 48.54
N ALA A 253 -43.29 -20.90 47.26
CA ALA A 253 -44.14 -22.02 46.85
C ALA A 253 -43.60 -23.38 47.35
N ILE A 254 -42.29 -23.61 47.27
CA ILE A 254 -41.63 -24.82 47.78
C ILE A 254 -41.79 -24.92 49.29
N ASN A 255 -41.58 -23.83 50.03
CA ASN A 255 -41.78 -23.81 51.48
C ASN A 255 -43.23 -24.14 51.86
N ASN A 256 -44.20 -23.65 51.08
CA ASN A 256 -45.62 -23.99 51.28
C ASN A 256 -45.89 -25.48 51.02
N LEU A 257 -45.36 -26.06 49.93
CA LEU A 257 -45.50 -27.50 49.66
C LEU A 257 -44.83 -28.35 50.74
N GLN A 258 -43.65 -27.95 51.22
CA GLN A 258 -42.97 -28.62 52.31
C GLN A 258 -43.81 -28.57 53.60
N ALA A 259 -44.45 -27.43 53.88
CA ALA A 259 -45.37 -27.30 54.99
C ALA A 259 -46.61 -28.20 54.83
N GLU A 260 -47.19 -28.30 53.63
CA GLU A 260 -48.31 -29.19 53.36
C GLU A 260 -47.94 -30.68 53.50
N ILE A 261 -46.75 -31.08 53.05
CA ILE A 261 -46.23 -32.45 53.24
C ILE A 261 -46.00 -32.74 54.72
N ASN A 262 -45.31 -31.85 55.43
CA ASN A 262 -45.00 -32.03 56.85
C ASN A 262 -46.25 -32.07 57.73
N ASN A 263 -47.29 -31.31 57.36
CA ASN A 263 -48.57 -31.26 58.07
C ASN A 263 -49.61 -32.26 57.54
N GLY A 264 -49.26 -33.13 56.58
CA GLY A 264 -50.14 -34.21 56.09
C GLY A 264 -51.26 -33.79 55.13
N GLY A 265 -51.18 -32.59 54.53
CA GLY A 265 -52.11 -32.10 53.51
C GLY A 265 -52.00 -32.81 52.15
N LEU A 266 -50.82 -33.37 51.82
CA LEU A 266 -50.58 -34.21 50.63
C LEU A 266 -49.96 -35.58 51.00
N GLY A 267 -50.64 -36.69 50.70
CA GLY A 267 -50.19 -38.09 50.92
C GLY A 267 -51.31 -39.16 50.84
N LEU A 268 -50.96 -40.46 50.69
CA LEU A 268 -51.92 -41.60 50.59
C LEU A 268 -52.62 -41.96 51.92
N VAL A 269 -52.21 -41.36 53.04
CA VAL A 269 -52.89 -41.48 54.32
C VAL A 269 -53.08 -40.05 54.84
N LYS A 270 -54.33 -39.60 54.94
CA LYS A 270 -54.66 -38.30 55.53
C LYS A 270 -54.82 -38.44 57.03
N GLN A 271 -54.19 -37.55 57.80
CA GLN A 271 -54.56 -37.33 59.19
C GLN A 271 -55.82 -36.47 59.20
N ASP A 272 -56.84 -36.88 59.96
CA ASP A 272 -57.95 -35.99 60.22
C ASP A 272 -57.50 -34.86 61.17
N ALA A 273 -57.67 -33.61 60.74
CA ALA A 273 -57.12 -32.41 61.39
C ALA A 273 -57.75 -32.10 62.77
N THR A 274 -58.88 -32.72 63.10
CA THR A 274 -59.58 -32.54 64.38
C THR A 274 -59.32 -33.65 65.38
N THR A 275 -59.11 -34.88 64.92
CA THR A 275 -58.99 -36.07 65.78
C THR A 275 -57.57 -36.58 65.96
N ARG A 276 -56.61 -36.13 65.14
CA ARG A 276 -55.20 -36.55 65.14
C ARG A 276 -54.96 -38.06 64.89
N ASP A 277 -55.93 -38.82 64.37
CA ASP A 277 -55.68 -40.20 63.96
C ASP A 277 -54.89 -40.27 62.65
N ASN A 278 -53.73 -40.94 62.68
CA ASN A 278 -52.93 -41.26 61.50
C ASN A 278 -52.65 -42.75 61.44
N HIS A 279 -52.88 -43.37 60.29
CA HIS A 279 -52.47 -44.74 60.00
C HIS A 279 -50.94 -44.78 59.99
N CYS A 280 -50.35 -45.16 61.12
CA CYS A 280 -48.94 -44.99 61.38
C CYS A 280 -48.09 -46.09 60.74
N ARG A 281 -47.11 -45.66 59.96
CA ARG A 281 -45.80 -46.33 59.90
C ARG A 281 -44.98 -45.79 61.07
N SER A 282 -44.73 -46.63 62.08
CA SER A 282 -43.85 -46.31 63.20
C SER A 282 -42.51 -47.04 63.03
N GLY A 283 -41.43 -46.29 63.23
CA GLY A 283 -40.05 -46.76 63.19
C GLY A 283 -39.67 -47.65 64.38
N ASP A 284 -38.62 -48.40 64.10
CA ASP A 284 -37.79 -49.28 64.93
C ASP A 284 -38.41 -50.35 65.85
N ARG A 285 -38.02 -51.59 65.50
CA ARG A 285 -38.21 -52.90 66.16
C ARG A 285 -39.57 -53.59 65.99
N ARG A 286 -39.62 -54.34 64.87
CA ARG A 286 -40.29 -55.64 64.64
C ARG A 286 -41.79 -55.75 64.99
N GLY A 287 -42.64 -55.56 63.98
CA GLY A 287 -43.96 -56.17 63.88
C GLY A 287 -45.15 -55.27 64.26
N PHE A 288 -46.24 -55.37 63.50
CA PHE A 288 -47.55 -54.79 63.83
C PHE A 288 -48.08 -55.43 65.12
N SER A 289 -47.74 -54.86 66.27
CA SER A 289 -48.14 -55.37 67.58
C SER A 289 -49.08 -54.40 68.30
N HIS A 290 -50.24 -54.09 67.72
CA HIS A 290 -51.35 -53.46 68.45
C HIS A 290 -52.72 -53.92 67.92
N LEU A 291 -53.02 -55.22 68.01
CA LEU A 291 -54.41 -55.67 68.21
C LEU A 291 -54.61 -55.99 69.69
N HIS A 292 -54.66 -54.95 70.52
CA HIS A 292 -55.07 -55.10 71.92
C HIS A 292 -55.87 -53.88 72.37
N GLN A 293 -57.11 -54.08 72.81
CA GLN A 293 -57.68 -53.28 73.90
C GLN A 293 -57.31 -53.97 75.21
N GLN A 294 -57.06 -53.20 76.27
CA GLN A 294 -56.76 -53.73 77.59
C GLN A 294 -57.81 -54.81 77.99
N ARG A 295 -57.35 -56.00 78.42
CA ARG A 295 -58.11 -57.21 78.90
C ARG A 295 -58.24 -58.45 77.95
N GLY A 296 -57.10 -58.97 77.47
CA GLY A 296 -56.85 -60.42 77.35
C GLY A 296 -57.69 -61.34 76.45
N ARG A 297 -58.31 -60.90 75.34
CA ARG A 297 -58.85 -61.84 74.32
C ARG A 297 -58.32 -61.51 72.91
N HIS A 298 -57.78 -62.51 72.21
CA HIS A 298 -57.29 -62.38 70.83
C HIS A 298 -58.45 -62.11 69.86
N ARG A 299 -58.25 -61.21 68.89
CA ARG A 299 -59.17 -60.97 67.77
C ARG A 299 -58.72 -61.73 66.54
N THR A 300 -59.67 -62.27 65.78
CA THR A 300 -59.44 -62.82 64.44
C THR A 300 -59.35 -61.70 63.41
N LEU A 301 -58.42 -61.83 62.46
CA LEU A 301 -58.35 -60.95 61.29
C LEU A 301 -59.33 -61.47 60.23
N SER A 302 -60.58 -61.00 60.26
CA SER A 302 -61.62 -61.39 59.30
C SER A 302 -61.60 -60.51 58.05
N GLY A 303 -61.94 -61.07 56.89
CA GLY A 303 -61.97 -60.34 55.61
C GLY A 303 -60.68 -60.43 54.78
N VAL A 304 -59.72 -61.28 55.18
CA VAL A 304 -58.51 -61.57 54.40
C VAL A 304 -58.88 -62.48 53.22
N THR A 305 -58.94 -61.90 52.01
CA THR A 305 -59.08 -62.67 50.76
C THR A 305 -57.88 -63.60 50.56
N ALA A 306 -58.08 -64.69 49.82
CA ALA A 306 -57.00 -65.64 49.58
C ALA A 306 -55.81 -64.92 48.93
N ALA A 307 -54.64 -64.99 49.58
CA ALA A 307 -53.42 -64.40 49.09
C ALA A 307 -52.99 -65.02 47.75
N LEU A 308 -52.33 -64.25 46.89
CA LEU A 308 -51.57 -64.82 45.80
C LEU A 308 -50.35 -65.57 46.38
N LEU A 309 -50.27 -66.88 46.14
CA LEU A 309 -49.20 -67.74 46.66
C LEU A 309 -48.01 -67.73 45.69
N SER A 310 -46.91 -67.10 46.09
CA SER A 310 -45.61 -67.17 45.41
C SER A 310 -44.49 -67.16 46.46
N SER A 311 -43.28 -67.57 46.07
CA SER A 311 -42.10 -67.61 46.97
C SER A 311 -41.65 -66.25 47.50
N THR A 312 -42.21 -65.17 46.97
CA THR A 312 -41.90 -63.79 47.34
C THR A 312 -43.11 -63.04 47.86
N SER A 313 -44.28 -63.67 47.89
CA SER A 313 -45.52 -63.02 48.32
C SER A 313 -45.43 -62.67 49.80
N THR A 314 -45.73 -61.41 50.10
CA THR A 314 -45.81 -60.87 51.47
C THR A 314 -47.25 -60.73 51.95
N GLN A 315 -48.20 -61.31 51.19
CA GLN A 315 -49.63 -61.28 51.52
C GLN A 315 -49.97 -62.28 52.63
N ALA A 316 -50.93 -61.92 53.48
CA ALA A 316 -51.38 -62.80 54.56
C ALA A 316 -52.23 -63.96 54.01
N VAL A 317 -51.82 -65.20 54.27
CA VAL A 317 -52.57 -66.40 53.88
C VAL A 317 -53.73 -66.68 54.84
N ASN A 318 -54.85 -67.19 54.32
CA ASN A 318 -56.02 -67.55 55.12
C ASN A 318 -56.20 -69.08 55.27
N GLY A 319 -57.10 -69.50 56.17
CA GLY A 319 -57.29 -70.92 56.51
C GLY A 319 -57.68 -71.83 55.34
N SER A 320 -58.32 -71.29 54.29
CA SER A 320 -58.69 -72.07 53.09
C SER A 320 -57.46 -72.46 52.25
N GLN A 321 -56.42 -71.63 52.25
CA GLN A 321 -55.19 -71.86 51.48
C GLN A 321 -54.32 -72.95 52.12
N LEU A 322 -54.31 -73.03 53.45
CA LEU A 322 -53.60 -74.08 54.18
C LEU A 322 -54.30 -75.46 54.05
N TYR A 323 -55.63 -75.48 54.05
CA TYR A 323 -56.40 -76.69 53.76
C TYR A 323 -56.18 -77.21 52.32
N ALA A 324 -56.15 -76.30 51.34
CA ALA A 324 -55.85 -76.63 49.94
C ALA A 324 -54.43 -77.20 49.75
N ALA A 325 -53.42 -76.64 50.43
CA ALA A 325 -52.05 -77.14 50.40
C ALA A 325 -51.95 -78.58 50.95
N ASN A 326 -52.61 -78.87 52.08
CA ASN A 326 -52.65 -80.21 52.64
C ASN A 326 -53.38 -81.21 51.73
N ASN A 327 -54.41 -80.76 50.99
CA ASN A 327 -55.12 -81.60 50.02
C ASN A 327 -54.29 -81.87 48.76
N THR A 328 -53.47 -80.89 48.37
CA THR A 328 -52.52 -81.05 47.26
C THR A 328 -51.43 -82.04 47.64
N LEU A 329 -50.96 -82.04 48.89
CA LEU A 329 -49.97 -83.01 49.38
C LEU A 329 -50.53 -84.44 49.38
N VAL A 330 -51.82 -84.65 49.67
CA VAL A 330 -52.50 -85.94 49.48
C VAL A 330 -52.53 -86.37 48.01
N ASN A 331 -52.82 -85.45 47.09
CA ASN A 331 -52.78 -85.75 45.65
C ASN A 331 -51.36 -86.02 45.13
N ILE A 332 -50.33 -85.36 45.68
CA ILE A 332 -48.92 -85.58 45.33
C ILE A 332 -48.41 -86.93 45.86
N LEU A 333 -48.78 -87.29 47.10
CA LEU A 333 -48.45 -88.58 47.67
C LEU A 333 -49.15 -89.73 46.93
N GLY A 334 -50.32 -89.48 46.32
CA GLY A 334 -51.03 -90.47 45.50
C GLY A 334 -51.36 -91.76 46.26
N GLY A 335 -51.60 -92.87 45.56
CA GLY A 335 -51.55 -94.20 46.19
C GLY A 335 -52.47 -94.46 47.38
N SER A 336 -53.73 -94.04 47.36
CA SER A 336 -54.67 -94.21 48.50
C SER A 336 -54.43 -93.28 49.71
N ALA A 337 -53.57 -92.26 49.62
CA ALA A 337 -53.47 -91.24 50.67
C ALA A 337 -54.77 -90.41 50.79
N ALA A 338 -55.11 -89.94 52.00
CA ALA A 338 -56.32 -89.16 52.29
C ALA A 338 -56.12 -88.13 53.43
N LEU A 339 -56.99 -87.11 53.51
CA LEU A 339 -57.07 -86.14 54.62
C LEU A 339 -58.21 -86.48 55.59
N ASP A 340 -58.00 -86.29 56.89
CA ASP A 340 -59.07 -86.33 57.90
C ASP A 340 -59.79 -84.97 58.06
N GLY A 341 -60.90 -84.95 58.82
CA GLY A 341 -61.73 -83.74 59.02
C GLY A 341 -61.05 -82.56 59.74
N ASN A 342 -59.84 -82.75 60.25
CA ASN A 342 -59.01 -81.71 60.87
C ASN A 342 -57.82 -81.29 59.99
N GLY A 343 -57.70 -81.87 58.79
CA GLY A 343 -56.66 -81.54 57.81
C GLY A 343 -55.34 -82.29 57.96
N ASN A 344 -55.30 -83.47 58.61
CA ASN A 344 -54.11 -84.34 58.74
C ASN A 344 -54.10 -85.47 57.68
N ILE A 345 -52.91 -85.98 57.28
CA ILE A 345 -52.74 -86.95 56.16
C ILE A 345 -52.52 -88.41 56.63
N THR A 346 -53.15 -89.39 55.96
CA THR A 346 -52.88 -90.85 56.07
C THR A 346 -52.27 -91.41 54.76
N GLY A 347 -51.25 -92.29 54.80
CA GLY A 347 -50.20 -92.47 53.73
C GLY A 347 -50.44 -93.43 52.52
N PRO A 348 -49.54 -93.45 51.49
CA PRO A 348 -49.76 -94.02 50.14
C PRO A 348 -49.06 -95.37 49.72
N THR A 349 -49.50 -95.99 48.61
CA THR A 349 -49.01 -97.19 47.88
C THR A 349 -48.93 -96.99 46.34
N TRP A 350 -47.83 -97.33 45.63
CA TRP A 350 -47.62 -97.04 44.17
C TRP A 350 -47.31 -98.27 43.28
N THR A 351 -47.63 -98.21 41.98
CA THR A 351 -47.29 -99.24 40.96
C THR A 351 -46.62 -98.59 39.75
N ILE A 352 -45.38 -98.99 39.39
CA ILE A 352 -44.63 -98.46 38.22
C ILE A 352 -44.07 -99.64 37.41
N GLN A 353 -44.28 -99.63 36.08
CA GLN A 353 -43.90 -100.72 35.16
C GLN A 353 -44.43 -102.11 35.60
N GLY A 354 -45.62 -102.16 36.22
CA GLY A 354 -46.31 -103.41 36.59
C GLY A 354 -45.98 -103.99 37.98
N THR A 355 -45.11 -103.37 38.78
CA THR A 355 -44.75 -103.85 40.13
C THR A 355 -45.22 -102.86 41.21
N THR A 356 -45.94 -103.33 42.25
CA THR A 356 -46.51 -102.47 43.32
C THR A 356 -45.59 -102.43 44.54
N THR A 357 -45.27 -101.21 45.02
CA THR A 357 -44.38 -100.96 46.16
C THR A 357 -44.94 -99.85 47.07
N ASN A 358 -44.59 -99.89 48.35
CA ASN A 358 -44.91 -98.88 49.35
C ASN A 358 -43.65 -98.07 49.78
N ASN A 359 -42.58 -98.16 48.97
CA ASN A 359 -41.31 -97.49 49.22
C ASN A 359 -40.79 -96.85 47.93
N ILE A 360 -40.56 -95.54 47.99
CA ILE A 360 -40.11 -94.71 46.87
C ILE A 360 -38.72 -95.12 46.33
N SER A 361 -37.87 -95.72 47.16
CA SER A 361 -36.50 -96.11 46.77
C SER A 361 -36.45 -97.21 45.70
N GLN A 362 -37.45 -98.10 45.66
CA GLN A 362 -37.53 -99.14 44.63
C GLN A 362 -38.07 -98.61 43.29
N ALA A 363 -38.90 -97.57 43.31
CA ALA A 363 -39.37 -96.88 42.10
C ALA A 363 -38.25 -96.10 41.39
N LEU A 364 -37.27 -95.57 42.14
CA LEU A 364 -36.13 -94.82 41.57
C LEU A 364 -35.07 -95.70 40.88
N ALA A 365 -34.95 -96.98 41.25
CA ALA A 365 -34.00 -97.90 40.60
C ALA A 365 -34.36 -98.16 39.12
N SER A 366 -35.65 -98.10 38.75
CA SER A 366 -36.10 -98.22 37.36
C SER A 366 -35.86 -96.96 36.52
N LEU A 367 -35.64 -95.80 37.16
CA LEU A 367 -35.35 -94.52 36.49
C LEU A 367 -33.86 -94.38 36.11
N ASP A 368 -32.97 -95.04 36.85
CA ASP A 368 -31.50 -95.06 36.63
C ASP A 368 -31.12 -95.64 35.25
N SER A 369 -31.94 -96.55 34.71
CA SER A 369 -31.72 -97.11 33.37
C SER A 369 -31.93 -96.10 32.23
N SER A 370 -32.80 -95.10 32.40
CA SER A 370 -33.06 -94.07 31.37
C SER A 370 -31.99 -92.98 31.32
N VAL A 371 -31.25 -92.77 32.41
CA VAL A 371 -30.16 -91.79 32.49
C VAL A 371 -28.95 -92.24 31.65
N ASN A 372 -28.79 -93.55 31.42
CA ASN A 372 -27.73 -94.09 30.57
C ASN A 372 -27.93 -93.82 29.07
N ASP A 373 -29.15 -93.51 28.63
CA ASP A 373 -29.42 -93.13 27.24
C ASP A 373 -28.97 -91.69 26.91
N LEU A 374 -29.09 -90.76 27.86
CA LEU A 374 -28.61 -89.36 27.74
C LEU A 374 -27.09 -89.26 27.57
N LYS A 375 -26.33 -90.24 28.04
CA LYS A 375 -24.86 -90.25 27.92
C LYS A 375 -24.37 -90.48 26.48
N ARG A 376 -25.23 -90.99 25.58
CA ARG A 376 -24.90 -91.24 24.16
C ARG A 376 -25.00 -90.00 23.25
N GLU A 377 -25.78 -88.97 23.61
CA GLU A 377 -25.91 -87.73 22.81
C GLU A 377 -24.69 -86.78 22.91
N ALA A 378 -23.85 -86.92 23.95
CA ALA A 378 -22.74 -86.00 24.19
C ALA A 378 -21.49 -86.20 23.30
N GLN A 379 -21.44 -87.24 22.46
CA GLN A 379 -20.21 -87.63 21.72
C GLN A 379 -20.23 -87.32 20.21
N SER A 380 -21.31 -86.80 19.62
CA SER A 380 -21.40 -86.50 18.18
C SER A 380 -21.76 -85.04 17.87
N GLY A 381 -20.83 -84.11 18.14
CA GLY A 381 -20.51 -82.92 17.32
C GLY A 381 -21.55 -81.85 16.91
N GLY A 382 -22.86 -81.99 17.16
CA GLY A 382 -23.90 -81.16 16.52
C GLY A 382 -24.11 -79.72 17.00
N GLY A 383 -23.24 -79.13 17.83
CA GLY A 383 -23.54 -77.83 18.47
C GLY A 383 -22.36 -76.99 18.96
N LYS A 384 -21.17 -77.10 18.35
CA LYS A 384 -19.98 -76.32 18.78
C LYS A 384 -19.70 -75.15 17.83
N ILE A 385 -19.58 -73.93 18.39
CA ILE A 385 -19.28 -72.67 17.67
C ILE A 385 -17.80 -72.56 17.27
N VAL A 386 -16.91 -73.26 17.98
CA VAL A 386 -15.49 -73.37 17.67
C VAL A 386 -15.19 -74.82 17.30
N THR A 387 -14.75 -75.04 16.07
CA THR A 387 -14.42 -76.38 15.56
C THR A 387 -13.02 -76.38 14.95
N GLN A 388 -12.27 -77.45 15.22
CA GLN A 388 -11.00 -77.75 14.57
C GLN A 388 -11.14 -79.15 13.97
N PRO A 389 -11.30 -79.29 12.64
CA PRO A 389 -11.54 -80.58 12.00
C PRO A 389 -10.24 -81.39 11.87
N GLY A 390 -9.60 -81.73 12.99
CA GLY A 390 -8.35 -82.51 13.03
C GLY A 390 -7.23 -81.82 13.81
N THR A 391 -6.19 -82.56 14.21
CA THR A 391 -5.13 -82.07 15.13
C THR A 391 -4.18 -81.03 14.53
N LYS A 392 -4.36 -80.63 13.26
CA LYS A 392 -3.53 -79.65 12.54
C LYS A 392 -4.28 -78.72 11.57
N ASP A 393 -5.62 -78.75 11.55
CA ASP A 393 -6.42 -77.94 10.63
C ASP A 393 -6.75 -76.55 11.21
N THR A 394 -7.14 -75.62 10.33
CA THR A 394 -7.57 -74.26 10.68
C THR A 394 -8.69 -74.30 11.71
N VAL A 395 -8.51 -73.61 12.84
CA VAL A 395 -9.58 -73.41 13.82
C VAL A 395 -10.59 -72.44 13.21
N SER A 396 -11.82 -72.91 13.00
CA SER A 396 -12.91 -72.09 12.50
C SER A 396 -13.80 -71.63 13.66
N VAL A 397 -14.03 -70.33 13.76
CA VAL A 397 -15.01 -69.73 14.67
C VAL A 397 -16.16 -69.22 13.83
N GLY A 398 -17.34 -69.82 14.00
CA GLY A 398 -18.55 -69.41 13.27
C GLY A 398 -18.58 -69.75 11.77
N GLY A 399 -17.60 -70.47 11.21
CA GLY A 399 -17.54 -70.75 9.76
C GLY A 399 -18.64 -71.69 9.22
N HIS A 400 -19.44 -72.30 10.10
CA HIS A 400 -20.60 -73.13 9.75
C HIS A 400 -21.95 -72.41 10.04
N THR A 401 -21.89 -71.14 10.40
CA THR A 401 -23.05 -70.28 10.69
C THR A 401 -22.96 -69.00 9.85
N GLY A 402 -24.09 -68.44 9.39
CA GLY A 402 -24.09 -67.17 8.66
C GLY A 402 -23.83 -65.98 9.59
N GLY A 403 -22.82 -65.15 9.28
CA GLY A 403 -22.51 -63.91 10.00
C GLY A 403 -21.20 -63.28 9.50
N SER A 404 -21.12 -61.95 9.46
CA SER A 404 -19.94 -61.19 8.95
C SER A 404 -19.03 -60.65 10.06
N SER A 405 -19.34 -60.90 11.33
CA SER A 405 -18.62 -60.36 12.48
C SER A 405 -18.50 -61.36 13.61
N VAL A 406 -17.32 -61.42 14.22
CA VAL A 406 -17.03 -62.17 15.45
C VAL A 406 -16.68 -61.15 16.53
N SER A 407 -17.53 -61.02 17.56
CA SER A 407 -17.24 -60.13 18.69
C SER A 407 -16.38 -60.83 19.73
N LEU A 408 -15.28 -60.20 20.12
CA LEU A 408 -14.38 -60.66 21.18
C LEU A 408 -14.56 -59.89 22.50
N THR A 409 -15.56 -59.01 22.60
CA THR A 409 -15.85 -58.24 23.81
C THR A 409 -16.29 -59.14 24.98
N GLY A 410 -15.76 -58.88 26.17
CA GLY A 410 -16.14 -59.53 27.42
C GLY A 410 -17.01 -58.64 28.30
N GLN A 411 -17.52 -59.18 29.40
CA GLN A 411 -18.28 -58.38 30.38
C GLN A 411 -17.42 -57.26 30.99
N ASP A 412 -16.10 -57.48 31.07
CA ASP A 412 -15.12 -56.51 31.57
C ASP A 412 -14.47 -55.65 30.44
N GLY A 413 -15.00 -55.70 29.21
CA GLY A 413 -14.52 -54.92 28.07
C GLY A 413 -13.75 -55.70 26.99
N ASP A 414 -12.98 -54.99 26.17
CA ASP A 414 -12.23 -55.55 25.02
C ASP A 414 -11.16 -56.56 25.47
N ARG A 415 -10.93 -57.60 24.66
CA ARG A 415 -9.93 -58.64 24.95
C ARG A 415 -8.67 -58.48 24.09
N THR A 416 -7.51 -58.76 24.69
CA THR A 416 -6.24 -58.85 23.95
C THR A 416 -6.15 -60.17 23.20
N LEU A 417 -5.90 -60.11 21.89
CA LEU A 417 -5.66 -61.28 21.05
C LEU A 417 -4.15 -61.52 20.89
N THR A 418 -3.63 -62.59 21.49
CA THR A 418 -2.20 -62.95 21.45
C THR A 418 -1.94 -64.13 20.53
N GLY A 419 -0.74 -64.22 19.93
CA GLY A 419 -0.37 -65.35 19.05
C GLY A 419 -0.80 -65.18 17.58
N VAL A 420 -1.23 -63.98 17.19
CA VAL A 420 -1.59 -63.63 15.80
C VAL A 420 -0.30 -63.46 14.99
N ALA A 421 -0.17 -64.19 13.88
CA ALA A 421 0.91 -63.99 12.92
C ALA A 421 0.72 -62.68 12.14
N ASN A 422 1.79 -62.12 11.57
CA ASN A 422 1.68 -60.95 10.69
C ASN A 422 0.74 -61.26 9.51
N GLY A 423 -0.26 -60.40 9.28
CA GLY A 423 -1.16 -60.54 8.16
C GLY A 423 -0.43 -60.42 6.82
N VAL A 424 -0.79 -61.28 5.87
CA VAL A 424 -0.21 -61.33 4.52
C VAL A 424 -1.25 -60.89 3.48
N ASN A 425 -2.52 -61.26 3.67
CA ASN A 425 -3.63 -60.85 2.81
C ASN A 425 -4.30 -59.57 3.35
N ASP A 426 -4.98 -58.83 2.47
CA ASP A 426 -5.69 -57.57 2.81
C ASP A 426 -6.72 -57.73 3.93
N ASN A 427 -7.23 -58.94 4.13
CA ASN A 427 -8.27 -59.29 5.11
C ASN A 427 -7.72 -59.88 6.41
N ASP A 428 -6.39 -60.08 6.51
CA ASP A 428 -5.78 -60.62 7.72
C ASP A 428 -5.72 -59.56 8.82
N ALA A 429 -5.68 -60.00 10.08
CA ALA A 429 -5.46 -59.10 11.20
C ALA A 429 -4.02 -58.54 11.19
N VAL A 430 -3.88 -57.22 11.35
CA VAL A 430 -2.58 -56.54 11.43
C VAL A 430 -2.03 -56.62 12.85
N THR A 431 -0.77 -57.04 13.01
CA THR A 431 -0.13 -57.06 14.34
C THR A 431 0.45 -55.70 14.72
N VAL A 432 0.67 -55.45 16.02
CA VAL A 432 1.38 -54.25 16.51
C VAL A 432 2.79 -54.16 15.92
N ALA A 433 3.43 -55.27 15.57
CA ALA A 433 4.73 -55.28 14.92
C ALA A 433 4.67 -54.68 13.49
N GLN A 434 3.62 -55.00 12.73
CA GLN A 434 3.38 -54.40 11.40
C GLN A 434 3.04 -52.92 11.51
N LEU A 435 2.24 -52.51 12.49
CA LEU A 435 1.94 -51.10 12.75
C LEU A 435 3.19 -50.29 13.14
N ASN A 436 4.05 -50.86 13.99
CA ASN A 436 5.32 -50.23 14.37
C ASN A 436 6.32 -50.15 13.21
N ALA A 437 6.32 -51.14 12.31
CA ALA A 437 7.14 -51.09 11.09
C ALA A 437 6.69 -49.95 10.17
N LEU A 438 5.38 -49.85 9.92
CA LEU A 438 4.79 -48.73 9.17
C LEU A 438 5.09 -47.39 9.85
N SER A 439 4.97 -47.30 11.17
CA SER A 439 5.28 -46.06 11.91
C SER A 439 6.74 -45.64 11.72
N ARG A 440 7.70 -46.58 11.76
CA ARG A 440 9.11 -46.27 11.47
C ARG A 440 9.32 -45.82 10.04
N GLU A 441 8.64 -46.44 9.08
CA GLU A 441 8.70 -46.07 7.67
C GLU A 441 8.11 -44.67 7.42
N VAL A 442 6.96 -44.37 8.01
CA VAL A 442 6.32 -43.05 7.96
C VAL A 442 7.20 -41.98 8.63
N VAL A 443 7.81 -42.28 9.78
CA VAL A 443 8.75 -41.35 10.45
C VAL A 443 10.06 -41.19 9.66
N ALA A 444 10.55 -42.23 9.00
CA ALA A 444 11.73 -42.14 8.14
C ALA A 444 11.44 -41.30 6.88
N ALA A 445 10.27 -41.50 6.26
CA ALA A 445 9.79 -40.70 5.14
C ALA A 445 9.57 -39.24 5.55
N SER A 446 9.00 -38.98 6.74
CA SER A 446 8.81 -37.61 7.23
C SER A 446 10.13 -36.90 7.54
N LYS A 447 11.17 -37.62 7.97
CA LYS A 447 12.52 -37.05 8.15
C LYS A 447 13.16 -36.57 6.83
N GLN A 448 12.76 -37.13 5.68
CA GLN A 448 13.23 -36.64 4.38
C GLN A 448 12.56 -35.32 3.97
N LEU A 449 11.39 -34.98 4.53
CA LEU A 449 10.68 -33.73 4.29
C LEU A 449 10.81 -32.77 5.50
N ALA A 450 11.88 -31.96 5.51
CA ALA A 450 12.17 -31.01 6.59
C ALA A 450 11.38 -29.69 6.47
N VAL A 451 10.08 -29.73 6.75
CA VAL A 451 9.20 -28.54 6.81
C VAL A 451 8.74 -28.34 8.24
N ASN A 452 9.09 -27.20 8.86
CA ASN A 452 8.58 -26.85 10.18
C ASN A 452 7.17 -26.25 10.04
N VAL A 453 6.15 -27.08 10.27
CA VAL A 453 4.75 -26.66 10.30
C VAL A 453 4.47 -26.12 11.70
N SER A 454 4.34 -24.79 11.83
CA SER A 454 3.99 -24.15 13.09
C SER A 454 2.48 -24.22 13.34
N ASP A 455 2.07 -24.78 14.48
CA ASP A 455 0.66 -24.89 14.90
C ASP A 455 -0.01 -23.54 15.24
N SER A 456 0.77 -22.45 15.29
CA SER A 456 0.31 -21.12 15.74
C SER A 456 -0.03 -20.14 14.61
N VAL A 457 -0.19 -20.62 13.37
CA VAL A 457 -0.56 -19.78 12.23
C VAL A 457 -1.70 -20.43 11.45
N THR A 458 -2.56 -19.59 10.88
CA THR A 458 -3.51 -19.97 9.84
C THR A 458 -2.82 -20.86 8.78
N PRO A 459 -3.43 -21.99 8.38
CA PRO A 459 -2.77 -23.00 7.55
C PRO A 459 -2.42 -22.46 6.16
N ALA A 460 -1.43 -23.08 5.51
CA ALA A 460 -1.13 -22.80 4.11
C ALA A 460 -2.36 -23.14 3.23
N SER A 461 -2.64 -22.32 2.23
CA SER A 461 -3.79 -22.43 1.33
C SER A 461 -3.32 -22.56 -0.12
N ALA A 462 -3.45 -23.75 -0.69
CA ALA A 462 -3.14 -24.06 -2.08
C ALA A 462 -4.45 -24.30 -2.85
N THR A 463 -5.14 -23.23 -3.25
CA THR A 463 -6.47 -23.31 -3.90
C THR A 463 -6.41 -23.29 -5.42
N GLY A 464 -5.29 -22.83 -6.01
CA GLY A 464 -5.08 -22.94 -7.45
C GLY A 464 -4.85 -24.38 -7.88
N ALA A 465 -5.30 -24.74 -9.10
CA ALA A 465 -5.00 -26.06 -9.65
C ALA A 465 -3.47 -26.26 -9.77
N ASP A 466 -2.97 -27.44 -9.40
CA ASP A 466 -1.54 -27.79 -9.39
C ASP A 466 -0.65 -26.81 -8.60
N SER A 467 -1.19 -26.18 -7.55
CA SER A 467 -0.47 -25.19 -6.75
C SER A 467 0.27 -25.80 -5.55
N ILE A 468 1.29 -25.09 -5.07
CA ILE A 468 2.08 -25.46 -3.88
C ILE A 468 2.04 -24.28 -2.91
N ALA A 469 1.61 -24.50 -1.67
CA ALA A 469 1.68 -23.50 -0.59
C ALA A 469 2.42 -24.08 0.62
N LEU A 470 3.50 -23.44 1.05
CA LEU A 470 4.38 -23.90 2.12
C LEU A 470 4.69 -22.79 3.12
N GLY A 471 4.26 -22.96 4.37
CA GLY A 471 4.42 -21.98 5.45
C GLY A 471 3.08 -21.40 5.92
N GLY A 472 2.98 -21.03 7.20
CA GLY A 472 1.75 -20.45 7.75
C GLY A 472 1.31 -19.21 6.96
N ASN A 473 0.02 -19.06 6.66
CA ASN A 473 -0.54 -18.01 5.79
C ASN A 473 -0.03 -18.00 4.34
N ALA A 474 0.75 -18.97 3.86
CA ALA A 474 1.12 -19.03 2.45
C ALA A 474 -0.16 -19.22 1.60
N ASN A 475 -0.35 -18.43 0.55
CA ASN A 475 -1.56 -18.42 -0.28
C ASN A 475 -1.21 -18.54 -1.77
N SER A 476 -1.36 -19.75 -2.32
CA SER A 476 -1.22 -20.04 -3.74
C SER A 476 -2.59 -20.18 -4.39
N SER A 477 -3.16 -19.06 -4.82
CA SER A 477 -4.50 -19.03 -5.43
C SER A 477 -4.49 -19.08 -6.96
N GLY A 478 -3.35 -18.81 -7.60
CA GLY A 478 -3.19 -18.95 -9.05
C GLY A 478 -3.01 -20.42 -9.48
N THR A 479 -3.46 -20.78 -10.68
CA THR A 479 -3.15 -22.08 -11.31
C THR A 479 -1.64 -22.22 -11.48
N ASN A 480 -1.07 -23.39 -11.18
CA ASN A 480 0.38 -23.68 -11.16
C ASN A 480 1.20 -22.73 -10.25
N ALA A 481 0.58 -22.07 -9.27
CA ALA A 481 1.27 -21.10 -8.43
C ALA A 481 2.07 -21.76 -7.30
N ILE A 482 3.19 -21.15 -6.91
CA ILE A 482 4.07 -21.61 -5.84
C ILE A 482 4.23 -20.50 -4.80
N SER A 483 3.86 -20.74 -3.55
CA SER A 483 4.09 -19.82 -2.42
C SER A 483 4.90 -20.54 -1.34
N ILE A 484 6.09 -20.04 -1.02
CA ILE A 484 6.99 -20.63 -0.03
C ILE A 484 7.45 -19.54 0.94
N GLY A 485 6.97 -19.59 2.18
CA GLY A 485 7.28 -18.62 3.23
C GLY A 485 6.03 -18.18 3.99
N ASN A 486 6.20 -17.74 5.24
CA ASN A 486 5.10 -17.23 6.04
C ASN A 486 4.43 -16.03 5.33
N GLY A 487 3.13 -16.13 5.03
CA GLY A 487 2.40 -15.08 4.31
C GLY A 487 2.82 -14.84 2.85
N ALA A 488 3.61 -15.73 2.24
CA ALA A 488 3.92 -15.64 0.81
C ALA A 488 2.65 -15.81 -0.02
N ALA A 489 2.43 -14.98 -1.05
CA ALA A 489 1.20 -14.96 -1.85
C ALA A 489 1.50 -15.00 -3.35
N ALA A 490 1.11 -16.09 -4.01
CA ALA A 490 1.23 -16.27 -5.45
C ALA A 490 -0.18 -16.37 -6.05
N SER A 491 -0.72 -15.22 -6.47
CA SER A 491 -2.10 -15.10 -6.95
C SER A 491 -2.23 -15.06 -8.48
N GLY A 492 -1.13 -14.81 -9.20
CA GLY A 492 -1.11 -14.90 -10.66
C GLY A 492 -1.04 -16.35 -11.15
N SER A 493 -1.60 -16.66 -12.33
CA SER A 493 -1.41 -17.98 -12.96
C SER A 493 0.07 -18.19 -13.30
N GLY A 494 0.65 -19.34 -12.97
CA GLY A 494 2.07 -19.65 -13.15
C GLY A 494 3.03 -18.83 -12.29
N SER A 495 2.52 -18.15 -11.25
CA SER A 495 3.35 -17.26 -10.41
C SER A 495 4.11 -18.00 -9.32
N SER A 496 5.21 -17.42 -8.84
CA SER A 496 6.04 -17.97 -7.77
C SER A 496 6.44 -16.89 -6.77
N ALA A 497 6.03 -17.03 -5.52
CA ALA A 497 6.36 -16.16 -4.39
C ALA A 497 7.20 -16.94 -3.36
N VAL A 498 8.48 -16.61 -3.21
CA VAL A 498 9.43 -17.31 -2.32
C VAL A 498 10.07 -16.31 -1.35
N GLY A 499 9.74 -16.43 -0.07
CA GLY A 499 10.16 -15.53 1.01
C GLY A 499 8.97 -15.07 1.84
N ALA A 500 9.18 -14.79 3.12
CA ALA A 500 8.10 -14.33 4.00
C ALA A 500 7.48 -13.04 3.44
N SER A 501 6.14 -13.03 3.33
CA SER A 501 5.37 -11.92 2.76
C SER A 501 5.77 -11.50 1.34
N SER A 502 6.42 -12.39 0.57
CA SER A 502 6.61 -12.18 -0.86
C SER A 502 5.26 -12.23 -1.60
N SER A 503 5.10 -11.44 -2.66
CA SER A 503 3.85 -11.32 -3.43
C SER A 503 4.14 -11.40 -4.92
N ALA A 504 3.61 -12.43 -5.58
CA ALA A 504 3.65 -12.60 -7.04
C ALA A 504 2.22 -12.57 -7.58
N SER A 505 1.71 -11.38 -7.92
CA SER A 505 0.32 -11.19 -8.33
C SER A 505 0.13 -11.13 -9.84
N GLY A 506 1.19 -10.90 -10.62
CA GLY A 506 1.14 -10.96 -12.08
C GLY A 506 1.16 -12.39 -12.60
N THR A 507 0.54 -12.63 -13.76
CA THR A 507 0.66 -13.92 -14.47
C THR A 507 2.12 -14.21 -14.82
N ASN A 508 2.62 -15.42 -14.58
CA ASN A 508 4.01 -15.85 -14.71
C ASN A 508 5.02 -15.00 -13.90
N ALA A 509 4.55 -14.26 -12.88
CA ALA A 509 5.43 -13.40 -12.10
C ALA A 509 6.25 -14.23 -11.08
N THR A 510 7.48 -13.82 -10.83
CA THR A 510 8.36 -14.45 -9.83
C THR A 510 8.83 -13.42 -8.81
N ALA A 511 8.44 -13.54 -7.56
CA ALA A 511 8.89 -12.71 -6.44
C ALA A 511 9.72 -13.57 -5.49
N MET A 512 11.03 -13.30 -5.38
CA MET A 512 11.93 -14.03 -4.49
C MET A 512 12.68 -13.08 -3.55
N GLY A 513 12.38 -13.18 -2.27
CA GLY A 513 12.90 -12.33 -1.20
C GLY A 513 11.81 -11.98 -0.18
N GLN A 514 12.20 -11.73 1.07
CA GLN A 514 11.25 -11.23 2.08
C GLN A 514 10.66 -9.89 1.59
N ASN A 515 9.33 -9.75 1.60
CA ASN A 515 8.59 -8.59 1.07
C ASN A 515 8.82 -8.28 -0.44
N SER A 516 9.39 -9.18 -1.24
CA SER A 516 9.51 -8.92 -2.70
C SER A 516 8.13 -8.89 -3.35
N ASN A 517 7.89 -7.98 -4.30
CA ASN A 517 6.61 -7.81 -4.98
C ASN A 517 6.76 -7.83 -6.51
N ALA A 518 6.28 -8.87 -7.17
CA ALA A 518 6.24 -8.99 -8.64
C ALA A 518 4.78 -8.89 -9.11
N SER A 519 4.34 -7.69 -9.45
CA SER A 519 2.95 -7.40 -9.80
C SER A 519 2.70 -7.27 -11.31
N GLY A 520 3.75 -7.08 -12.11
CA GLY A 520 3.64 -7.08 -13.58
C GLY A 520 3.53 -8.49 -14.16
N THR A 521 2.85 -8.65 -15.31
CA THR A 521 2.84 -9.91 -16.06
C THR A 521 4.26 -10.27 -16.51
N ASN A 522 4.66 -11.54 -16.38
CA ASN A 522 6.01 -12.04 -16.68
C ASN A 522 7.14 -11.29 -15.93
N SER A 523 6.83 -10.63 -14.81
CA SER A 523 7.82 -9.85 -14.05
C SER A 523 8.63 -10.71 -13.09
N VAL A 524 9.84 -10.26 -12.75
CA VAL A 524 10.73 -10.94 -11.80
C VAL A 524 11.25 -9.93 -10.77
N ALA A 525 10.90 -10.10 -9.50
CA ALA A 525 11.46 -9.34 -8.39
C ALA A 525 12.42 -10.24 -7.58
N LEU A 526 13.73 -9.99 -7.68
CA LEU A 526 14.78 -10.80 -7.05
C LEU A 526 15.53 -9.98 -5.98
N GLY A 527 15.14 -10.14 -4.72
CA GLY A 527 15.76 -9.50 -3.57
C GLY A 527 14.72 -9.05 -2.53
N SER A 528 15.12 -8.94 -1.26
CA SER A 528 14.22 -8.45 -0.21
C SER A 528 13.71 -7.04 -0.54
N SER A 529 12.39 -6.84 -0.41
CA SER A 529 11.70 -5.59 -0.74
C SER A 529 11.89 -5.11 -2.19
N SER A 530 12.34 -5.96 -3.11
CA SER A 530 12.38 -5.62 -4.54
C SER A 530 10.96 -5.54 -5.11
N THR A 531 10.71 -4.62 -6.04
CA THR A 531 9.40 -4.41 -6.65
C THR A 531 9.52 -4.39 -8.18
N ALA A 532 8.92 -5.37 -8.86
CA ALA A 532 8.82 -5.43 -10.31
C ALA A 532 7.36 -5.22 -10.73
N SER A 533 7.01 -3.99 -11.08
CA SER A 533 5.64 -3.60 -11.45
C SER A 533 5.42 -3.42 -12.95
N GLY A 534 6.48 -3.29 -13.75
CA GLY A 534 6.40 -3.29 -15.21
C GLY A 534 6.17 -4.70 -15.76
N SER A 535 5.45 -4.82 -16.88
CA SER A 535 5.29 -6.08 -17.60
C SER A 535 6.62 -6.53 -18.23
N ASN A 536 6.94 -7.81 -18.15
CA ASN A 536 8.19 -8.39 -18.65
C ASN A 536 9.44 -7.66 -18.09
N SER A 537 9.37 -7.22 -16.83
CA SER A 537 10.45 -6.47 -16.18
C SER A 537 11.14 -7.28 -15.09
N VAL A 538 12.38 -6.92 -14.76
CA VAL A 538 13.19 -7.56 -13.72
C VAL A 538 13.70 -6.51 -12.73
N ALA A 539 13.31 -6.60 -11.46
CA ALA A 539 13.93 -5.85 -10.37
C ALA A 539 15.00 -6.73 -9.70
N LEU A 540 16.27 -6.39 -9.91
CA LEU A 540 17.41 -7.19 -9.47
C LEU A 540 18.12 -6.53 -8.29
N GLY A 541 18.11 -7.18 -7.14
CA GLY A 541 18.70 -6.72 -5.88
C GLY A 541 17.68 -6.21 -4.86
N ALA A 542 18.07 -6.20 -3.58
CA ALA A 542 17.20 -5.72 -2.49
C ALA A 542 16.80 -4.25 -2.71
N ASN A 543 15.52 -3.92 -2.46
CA ASN A 543 14.94 -2.58 -2.67
C ASN A 543 14.98 -2.05 -4.11
N SER A 544 15.32 -2.88 -5.11
CA SER A 544 15.28 -2.45 -6.52
C SER A 544 13.84 -2.26 -7.00
N VAL A 545 13.63 -1.30 -7.90
CA VAL A 545 12.31 -0.99 -8.46
C VAL A 545 12.39 -1.03 -9.99
N ALA A 546 11.63 -1.95 -10.61
CA ALA A 546 11.45 -2.05 -12.05
C ALA A 546 10.01 -1.68 -12.43
N SER A 547 9.78 -0.39 -12.70
CA SER A 547 8.47 0.15 -13.05
C SER A 547 8.22 0.33 -14.55
N ARG A 548 9.23 0.07 -15.39
CA ARG A 548 9.15 0.15 -16.85
C ARG A 548 9.03 -1.24 -17.45
N ASP A 549 8.13 -1.38 -18.42
CA ASP A 549 7.99 -2.62 -19.18
C ASP A 549 9.28 -2.97 -19.93
N ASN A 550 9.55 -4.27 -20.13
CA ASN A 550 10.70 -4.78 -20.88
C ASN A 550 12.06 -4.23 -20.40
N SER A 551 12.24 -4.11 -19.08
CA SER A 551 13.45 -3.53 -18.50
C SER A 551 14.01 -4.36 -17.34
N VAL A 552 15.33 -4.30 -17.17
CA VAL A 552 16.01 -4.79 -15.97
C VAL A 552 16.46 -3.58 -15.16
N SER A 553 15.93 -3.42 -13.95
CA SER A 553 16.39 -2.43 -13.00
C SER A 553 17.28 -3.08 -11.96
N VAL A 554 18.50 -2.57 -11.81
CA VAL A 554 19.47 -3.03 -10.80
C VAL A 554 19.47 -2.17 -9.54
N GLY A 555 18.50 -1.27 -9.38
CA GLY A 555 18.44 -0.32 -8.27
C GLY A 555 17.11 0.43 -8.22
N ALA A 556 17.12 1.62 -7.62
CA ALA A 556 16.00 2.55 -7.60
C ALA A 556 16.53 3.98 -7.83
N ALA A 557 15.64 4.94 -8.09
CA ALA A 557 16.04 6.34 -8.29
C ALA A 557 16.76 6.88 -7.03
N GLY A 558 17.99 7.38 -7.20
CA GLY A 558 18.85 7.83 -6.10
C GLY A 558 19.52 6.69 -5.32
N SER A 559 19.39 5.45 -5.77
CA SER A 559 20.01 4.25 -5.21
C SER A 559 20.46 3.32 -6.33
N GLU A 560 21.17 3.90 -7.30
CA GLU A 560 21.74 3.21 -8.46
C GLU A 560 22.88 2.27 -8.03
N ARG A 561 23.06 1.18 -8.79
CA ARG A 561 24.17 0.23 -8.58
C ARG A 561 25.13 0.25 -9.76
N GLN A 562 26.41 0.05 -9.47
CA GLN A 562 27.41 -0.23 -10.49
C GLN A 562 27.26 -1.68 -10.97
N ILE A 563 27.30 -1.87 -12.29
CA ILE A 563 27.39 -3.20 -12.90
C ILE A 563 28.87 -3.45 -13.22
N THR A 564 29.51 -4.31 -12.44
CA THR A 564 30.96 -4.61 -12.54
C THR A 564 31.20 -5.93 -13.27
N ASN A 565 32.45 -6.17 -13.69
CA ASN A 565 32.86 -7.37 -14.43
C ASN A 565 32.16 -7.55 -15.79
N VAL A 566 31.87 -6.43 -16.47
CA VAL A 566 31.28 -6.42 -17.82
C VAL A 566 32.39 -6.52 -18.86
N ALA A 567 32.44 -7.65 -19.57
CA ALA A 567 33.32 -7.85 -20.72
C ALA A 567 32.99 -6.87 -21.85
N ALA A 568 33.90 -6.67 -22.81
CA ALA A 568 33.66 -5.78 -23.94
C ALA A 568 32.54 -6.35 -24.82
N GLY A 569 31.54 -5.53 -25.14
CA GLY A 569 30.45 -5.91 -26.03
C GLY A 569 30.96 -6.18 -27.45
N THR A 570 30.42 -7.23 -28.07
CA THR A 570 30.81 -7.70 -29.42
C THR A 570 29.67 -7.63 -30.42
N GLN A 571 28.43 -7.64 -29.94
CA GLN A 571 27.21 -7.46 -30.73
C GLN A 571 26.59 -6.08 -30.49
N THR A 572 25.67 -5.68 -31.37
CA THR A 572 25.01 -4.36 -31.31
C THR A 572 24.10 -4.17 -30.10
N THR A 573 23.70 -5.25 -29.43
CA THR A 573 22.84 -5.25 -28.24
C THR A 573 23.58 -5.60 -26.95
N ASP A 574 24.90 -5.74 -27.00
CA ASP A 574 25.71 -5.97 -25.80
C ASP A 574 25.90 -4.66 -25.02
N ALA A 575 26.05 -4.76 -23.70
CA ALA A 575 26.44 -3.63 -22.89
C ALA A 575 27.87 -3.16 -23.24
N VAL A 576 28.08 -1.85 -23.33
CA VAL A 576 29.39 -1.24 -23.54
C VAL A 576 30.07 -1.02 -22.18
N ASN A 577 31.28 -1.55 -22.01
CA ASN A 577 32.04 -1.31 -20.78
C ASN A 577 32.86 -0.01 -20.84
N LEU A 578 33.39 0.45 -19.70
CA LEU A 578 34.15 1.70 -19.62
C LEU A 578 35.41 1.71 -20.52
N GLY A 579 36.03 0.54 -20.76
CA GLY A 579 37.19 0.42 -21.64
C GLY A 579 36.89 0.75 -23.11
N GLN A 580 35.73 0.31 -23.62
CA GLN A 580 35.27 0.64 -24.97
C GLN A 580 34.92 2.12 -25.10
N LEU A 581 34.24 2.72 -24.12
CA LEU A 581 33.92 4.14 -24.10
C LEU A 581 35.20 5.01 -24.11
N ASN A 582 36.17 4.69 -23.24
CA ASN A 582 37.45 5.38 -23.19
C ASN A 582 38.21 5.27 -24.53
N SER A 583 38.15 4.10 -25.18
CA SER A 583 38.76 3.90 -26.50
C SER A 583 38.11 4.78 -27.58
N ALA A 584 36.78 4.90 -27.58
CA ALA A 584 36.06 5.79 -28.48
C ALA A 584 36.39 7.28 -28.22
N GLN A 585 36.46 7.70 -26.96
CA GLN A 585 36.86 9.07 -26.59
C GLN A 585 38.29 9.39 -27.04
N GLN A 586 39.22 8.45 -26.90
CA GLN A 586 40.58 8.61 -27.40
C GLN A 586 40.62 8.76 -28.93
N GLN A 587 39.78 8.02 -29.67
CA GLN A 587 39.67 8.18 -31.12
C GLN A 587 39.16 9.57 -31.50
N ASN A 588 38.13 10.09 -30.82
CA ASN A 588 37.63 11.45 -31.04
C ASN A 588 38.70 12.51 -30.73
N ASN A 589 39.42 12.37 -29.61
CA ASN A 589 40.50 13.30 -29.26
C ASN A 589 41.62 13.31 -30.30
N ARG A 590 41.96 12.14 -30.87
CA ARG A 590 42.93 12.04 -31.99
C ARG A 590 42.40 12.76 -33.23
N ALA A 591 41.12 12.60 -33.56
CA ALA A 591 40.49 13.27 -34.70
C ALA A 591 40.48 14.80 -34.53
N PHE A 592 40.10 15.32 -33.36
CA PHE A 592 40.17 16.76 -33.06
C PHE A 592 41.60 17.30 -33.12
N SER A 593 42.57 16.55 -32.59
CA SER A 593 43.98 16.93 -32.68
C SER A 593 44.47 16.99 -34.14
N GLN A 594 43.93 16.15 -35.02
CA GLN A 594 44.22 16.22 -36.46
C GLN A 594 43.53 17.42 -37.12
N LEU A 595 42.28 17.72 -36.75
CA LEU A 595 41.54 18.88 -37.24
C LEU A 595 42.22 20.19 -36.83
N SER A 596 42.64 20.32 -35.57
CA SER A 596 43.40 21.49 -35.08
C SER A 596 44.64 21.73 -35.95
N ARG A 597 45.44 20.68 -36.19
CA ARG A 597 46.61 20.77 -37.07
C ARG A 597 46.27 21.18 -38.52
N ARG A 598 45.09 20.80 -39.03
CA ARG A 598 44.62 21.24 -40.35
C ARG A 598 44.23 22.71 -40.36
N ILE A 599 43.54 23.18 -39.32
CA ILE A 599 43.17 24.59 -39.13
C ILE A 599 44.43 25.44 -39.03
N ASP A 600 45.40 25.03 -38.20
CA ASP A 600 46.68 25.72 -38.06
C ASP A 600 47.39 25.84 -39.42
N ARG A 601 47.34 24.80 -40.26
CA ARG A 601 47.90 24.87 -41.63
C ARG A 601 47.14 25.82 -42.54
N VAL A 602 45.81 25.86 -42.48
CA VAL A 602 45.00 26.81 -43.25
C VAL A 602 45.28 28.24 -42.81
N GLU A 603 45.32 28.49 -41.50
CA GLU A 603 45.65 29.79 -40.91
C GLU A 603 47.06 30.23 -41.34
N ASN A 604 48.04 29.33 -41.29
CA ASN A 604 49.40 29.62 -41.76
C ASN A 604 49.45 29.92 -43.26
N LYS A 605 48.71 29.20 -44.11
CA LYS A 605 48.62 29.47 -45.56
C LYS A 605 47.91 30.79 -45.87
N LEU A 606 46.83 31.09 -45.15
CA LEU A 606 46.12 32.37 -45.28
C LEU A 606 47.00 33.54 -44.87
N THR A 607 47.74 33.39 -43.76
CA THR A 607 48.71 34.38 -43.29
C THR A 607 49.82 34.60 -44.31
N ALA A 608 50.39 33.52 -44.87
CA ALA A 608 51.40 33.61 -45.93
C ALA A 608 50.85 34.28 -47.20
N GLY A 609 49.61 33.96 -47.59
CA GLY A 609 48.92 34.62 -48.71
C GLY A 609 48.69 36.12 -48.48
N ILE A 610 48.28 36.52 -47.27
CA ILE A 610 48.15 37.94 -46.89
C ILE A 610 49.52 38.63 -46.91
N CYS A 611 50.57 38.05 -46.33
CA CYS A 611 51.93 38.63 -46.40
C CYS A 611 52.46 38.68 -47.86
N LEU A 612 52.02 37.81 -48.78
CA LEU A 612 52.34 37.90 -50.22
C LEU A 612 51.59 39.04 -50.91
N VAL A 613 50.34 39.29 -50.55
CA VAL A 613 49.54 40.43 -51.05
C VAL A 613 50.09 41.77 -50.53
N ASP A 614 50.52 41.82 -49.26
CA ASP A 614 51.22 42.99 -48.67
C ASP A 614 52.68 43.10 -49.15
N GLY A 615 53.29 41.99 -49.59
CA GLY A 615 54.64 41.88 -50.13
C GLY A 615 54.79 42.33 -51.59
N TYR A 616 53.68 42.54 -52.32
CA TYR A 616 53.67 43.30 -53.59
C TYR A 616 53.86 44.82 -53.37
N GLY A 617 54.57 45.19 -52.31
CA GLY A 617 55.01 46.54 -51.96
C GLY A 617 56.49 46.83 -52.28
N GLY A 618 57.13 46.07 -53.17
CA GLY A 618 58.41 46.43 -53.81
C GLY A 618 58.63 45.57 -55.06
N ASP A 619 58.72 46.07 -56.29
CA ASP A 619 59.24 47.35 -56.79
C ASP A 619 58.22 48.15 -57.63
N PRO A 620 58.08 49.48 -57.44
CA PRO A 620 57.38 50.36 -58.37
C PRO A 620 58.38 50.96 -59.38
N ALA A 621 58.68 50.24 -60.46
CA ALA A 621 59.07 50.87 -61.71
C ALA A 621 57.80 51.17 -62.52
N GLY A 622 57.03 52.20 -62.14
CA GLY A 622 56.00 52.77 -63.03
C GLY A 622 54.60 53.06 -62.46
N ILE A 623 54.45 53.67 -61.28
CA ILE A 623 53.14 54.22 -60.84
C ILE A 623 53.25 55.73 -60.53
N PRO A 624 52.41 56.61 -61.12
CA PRO A 624 52.53 58.07 -60.99
C PRO A 624 52.25 58.58 -59.55
N ALA A 625 52.97 59.63 -59.16
CA ALA A 625 52.92 60.24 -57.83
C ALA A 625 51.55 60.89 -57.53
N GLY A 626 50.80 60.36 -56.56
CA GLY A 626 49.55 60.99 -56.12
C GLY A 626 48.79 60.35 -54.96
N LEU A 627 49.03 59.08 -54.60
CA LEU A 627 48.27 58.41 -53.53
C LEU A 627 49.20 57.61 -52.61
N LYS A 628 49.72 58.26 -51.57
CA LYS A 628 50.33 57.59 -50.41
C LYS A 628 49.24 57.37 -49.36
N PRO A 629 48.90 56.13 -48.95
CA PRO A 629 48.10 55.89 -47.76
C PRO A 629 48.93 56.19 -46.51
N GLY A 630 48.35 56.93 -45.58
CA GLY A 630 48.93 57.17 -44.26
C GLY A 630 49.10 55.86 -43.49
N ARG A 631 50.18 55.78 -42.72
CA ARG A 631 50.39 54.71 -41.73
C ARG A 631 49.24 54.77 -40.71
N GLY A 632 48.42 53.73 -40.66
CA GLY A 632 47.45 53.57 -39.58
C GLY A 632 46.14 52.90 -40.00
N SER A 633 46.17 51.59 -40.17
CA SER A 633 44.95 50.79 -40.01
C SER A 633 45.35 49.44 -39.42
N ASP A 634 45.21 49.38 -38.11
CA ASP A 634 45.41 48.23 -37.24
C ASP A 634 44.27 47.23 -37.53
N PHE A 635 44.43 46.34 -38.52
CA PHE A 635 43.45 45.28 -38.78
C PHE A 635 43.68 44.13 -37.79
N ARG A 636 43.06 44.23 -36.62
CA ARG A 636 43.08 43.19 -35.59
C ARG A 636 42.02 42.14 -35.89
N LEU A 637 42.44 41.00 -36.44
CA LEU A 637 41.70 39.75 -36.27
C LEU A 637 42.48 38.89 -35.26
N PHE A 638 41.91 38.74 -34.05
CA PHE A 638 42.39 37.85 -32.97
C PHE A 638 43.73 38.19 -32.27
N GLY A 639 43.97 39.45 -31.91
CA GLY A 639 44.70 39.78 -30.67
C GLY A 639 46.19 39.42 -30.51
N GLN A 640 46.89 38.88 -31.51
CA GLN A 640 48.36 38.70 -31.45
C GLN A 640 49.07 39.39 -32.63
N LYS A 641 50.04 40.27 -32.33
CA LYS A 641 51.01 40.79 -33.32
C LYS A 641 51.81 39.61 -33.88
N ARG A 642 51.68 39.31 -35.17
CA ARG A 642 52.55 38.35 -35.86
C ARG A 642 53.41 39.06 -36.89
N ASP A 643 54.72 38.94 -36.71
CA ASP A 643 55.77 39.56 -37.51
C ASP A 643 55.95 38.77 -38.83
N CYS A 644 55.62 39.37 -39.99
CA CYS A 644 55.81 38.74 -41.31
C CYS A 644 57.31 38.60 -41.69
N ARG A 645 58.26 39.13 -40.91
CA ARG A 645 59.68 39.19 -41.30
C ARG A 645 60.48 37.89 -41.17
N GLY A 646 59.96 36.86 -40.48
CA GLY A 646 60.73 35.65 -40.15
C GLY A 646 60.29 34.34 -40.84
N ARG A 647 59.34 34.37 -41.78
CA ARG A 647 58.64 33.15 -42.23
C ARG A 647 58.60 32.90 -43.74
N ILE A 648 59.41 33.62 -44.52
CA ILE A 648 59.54 33.46 -45.98
C ILE A 648 60.69 32.49 -46.36
N GLU A 649 61.44 31.93 -45.40
CA GLU A 649 62.62 31.08 -45.71
C GLU A 649 62.38 29.57 -45.78
N ASN A 650 61.15 29.08 -45.57
CA ASN A 650 60.86 27.65 -45.71
C ASN A 650 59.51 27.43 -46.37
N PHE A 651 59.48 27.57 -47.70
CA PHE A 651 58.50 26.95 -48.58
C PHE A 651 59.20 26.04 -49.58
#